data_AF-A0A7E4VFJ5-F1
#
_entry.id   AF-A0A7E4VFJ5-F1
#
_cell.length_a   1.000
_cell.length_b   1.000
_cell.length_c   1.000
_cell.angle_alpha   90.00
_cell.angle_beta   90.00
_cell.angle_gamma   90.00
#
_symmetry.space_group_name_H-M   'P 1'
#
loop_
_entity.id
_entity.type
_entity.pdbx_description
1 polymer ?
#
loop_
_entity_poly.entity_id
_entity_poly.type
_entity_poly.pdbx_seq_one_letter_code
_entity_poly.pdbx_strand_id
1 'polypeptide(L)'
;MSFFAALKQYATVENINQAVTFIQSTGILQTSTSDKTNARSEITTPNYSELHKLPDADLKEVHFVVYEKPSAKSYHLVFEDIQKQLFVTQSKGEAVYLSRGLETLHNLANEAFDQKSLEKLVDLVIDHQHWSGFHYACATGCAAYLSMMLRSDESILTTPTPDTGETPLTISLRFNHVEIAEFIIKLGVSPLSPDSNGSTAFHAAAAHSPAGLKMLLYEEYNAANGILQLDKKGCVPLQVAINAENFDSVDLLARFMKLEDFREIALRGCKPLHDPANPKFKKRVAEIILTHNRDCAELRYEDKTPLMANIIRGDSEMVLVMIAYYASVDVTDKNGLSPLLLAIREGQITIIQLLLGLGLPLDMDAAKNAMSTLNMIKRRSIEEVLSHIRPQPTPATNAKTTKPKNVLDHCQNRLITAAKTIPEADFARRCNILSLDGGGIRGIATISILLSLETVLAKHYGKQVRLNDAFDWYAGTSTGGILALALSEGSRSVFDVLRLYLRFRDKVFCGNRPYDSARLEKALKDELGDAQLGRDASKKRVVVTATKGNVVPPELHMFRSYPMEDERDFREMKQWFAARCTSAAPTYFSSPDNVYLDGGLMANNPTSDVLTDFMKLNEIAMANNKPPLSLGCVVSVGTGRPPPKDIPVTNISFPKGFTDVLQNGYSQFSSIMSLSKMFIDQICASDGPVAQRAQALAHANGAPLFRLTPPLHRDIDLDAADDTSVIELLWTARCYVESQAMNDIENIVALLIPRVKQVEASKN
;
A
#
# COMPACT_ATOMS: atom_id res chain seq x y z
N MET A 1 39.01 15.62 32.85
CA MET A 1 38.07 15.32 31.75
C MET A 1 37.79 13.82 31.78
N SER A 2 36.57 13.34 31.55
CA SER A 2 36.33 11.89 31.45
C SER A 2 37.01 11.34 30.19
N PHE A 3 37.41 10.06 30.22
CA PHE A 3 37.94 9.28 29.09
C PHE A 3 37.22 9.60 27.76
N PHE A 4 35.88 9.56 27.78
CA PHE A 4 35.02 9.80 26.63
C PHE A 4 35.04 11.23 26.11
N ALA A 5 35.15 12.22 27.02
CA ALA A 5 35.23 13.62 26.65
C ALA A 5 36.58 13.97 26.00
N ALA A 6 37.67 13.33 26.45
CA ALA A 6 38.99 13.51 25.86
C ALA A 6 39.07 12.90 24.45
N LEU A 7 38.62 11.65 24.26
CA LEU A 7 38.60 11.01 22.94
C LEU A 7 37.77 11.81 21.92
N LYS A 8 36.56 12.26 22.29
CA LYS A 8 35.71 13.07 21.41
C LYS A 8 36.28 14.45 21.09
N GLN A 9 37.07 15.03 21.98
CA GLN A 9 37.65 16.37 21.79
C GLN A 9 38.92 16.34 20.94
N TYR A 10 39.70 15.25 20.97
CA TYR A 10 41.06 15.21 20.43
C TYR A 10 41.32 14.19 19.31
N ALA A 11 40.36 13.33 18.96
CA ALA A 11 40.49 12.35 17.88
C ALA A 11 40.32 12.99 16.48
N THR A 12 41.30 13.78 16.04
CA THR A 12 41.42 14.25 14.65
C THR A 12 42.36 13.35 13.85
N VAL A 13 42.18 13.27 12.52
CA VAL A 13 43.05 12.48 11.62
C VAL A 13 44.53 12.89 11.78
N GLU A 14 44.78 14.18 11.96
CA GLU A 14 46.12 14.74 12.16
C GLU A 14 46.75 14.27 13.48
N ASN A 15 46.00 14.37 14.59
CA ASN A 15 46.46 13.93 15.91
C ASN A 15 46.70 12.42 15.98
N ILE A 16 45.90 11.64 15.25
CA ILE A 16 46.00 10.17 15.20
C ILE A 16 47.13 9.69 14.27
N ASN A 17 47.44 10.39 13.18
CA ASN A 17 48.54 10.04 12.28
C ASN A 17 49.91 10.40 12.88
N GLN A 18 49.98 11.51 13.61
CA GLN A 18 51.18 11.93 14.34
C GLN A 18 51.50 10.97 15.50
N ALA A 19 50.48 10.44 16.17
CA ALA A 19 50.59 9.49 17.28
C ALA A 19 51.43 8.24 16.98
N VAL A 20 51.41 7.73 15.74
CA VAL A 20 51.90 6.37 15.47
C VAL A 20 53.06 6.30 14.49
N THR A 21 53.30 7.35 13.71
CA THR A 21 54.62 7.57 13.07
C THR A 21 55.73 7.47 14.13
N PHE A 22 55.45 7.98 15.35
CA PHE A 22 56.31 7.88 16.53
C PHE A 22 56.42 6.45 17.14
N ILE A 23 55.33 5.67 17.16
CA ILE A 23 55.36 4.28 17.68
C ILE A 23 56.24 3.38 16.79
N GLN A 24 56.20 3.61 15.46
CA GLN A 24 56.99 2.84 14.50
C GLN A 24 58.49 3.20 14.51
N SER A 25 58.84 4.47 14.77
CA SER A 25 60.24 4.94 14.81
C SER A 25 60.99 4.54 16.08
N THR A 26 60.26 4.24 17.17
CA THR A 26 60.83 3.90 18.49
C THR A 26 60.90 2.41 18.80
N GLY A 27 60.27 1.55 17.98
CA GLY A 27 60.35 0.08 18.12
C GLY A 27 59.61 -0.51 19.32
N ILE A 28 58.66 0.22 19.93
CA ILE A 28 57.98 -0.16 21.18
C ILE A 28 56.85 -1.21 20.96
N LEU A 29 56.50 -1.52 19.71
CA LEU A 29 55.61 -2.65 19.38
C LEU A 29 56.41 -3.95 19.19
N GLN A 30 56.68 -4.66 20.28
CA GLN A 30 56.80 -6.12 20.25
C GLN A 30 55.74 -6.74 21.15
N THR A 31 54.56 -6.99 20.59
CA THR A 31 53.72 -8.11 21.03
C THR A 31 54.12 -9.33 20.21
N SER A 32 55.09 -10.10 20.71
CA SER A 32 55.44 -11.39 20.12
C SER A 32 54.32 -12.40 20.35
N THR A 33 53.61 -12.79 19.30
CA THR A 33 52.83 -14.02 19.23
C THR A 33 53.74 -15.19 18.83
N SER A 34 54.32 -15.88 19.83
CA SER A 34 54.64 -17.32 19.71
C SER A 34 55.14 -17.85 21.07
N ASP A 35 54.50 -18.92 21.54
CA ASP A 35 54.94 -19.74 22.66
C ASP A 35 56.44 -20.08 22.58
N LYS A 36 57.18 -19.81 23.66
CA LYS A 36 57.92 -20.81 24.45
C LYS A 36 58.74 -20.15 25.58
N THR A 37 58.38 -20.57 26.80
CA THR A 37 59.23 -20.66 28.01
C THR A 37 59.79 -19.37 28.63
N ASN A 38 59.29 -19.07 29.83
CA ASN A 38 59.92 -18.27 30.89
C ASN A 38 60.48 -16.88 30.49
N ALA A 39 59.58 -15.91 30.33
CA ALA A 39 59.90 -14.52 30.67
C ALA A 39 58.61 -13.83 31.12
N ARG A 40 58.56 -13.39 32.39
CA ARG A 40 57.66 -12.30 32.79
C ARG A 40 58.14 -11.06 32.03
N SER A 41 57.46 -10.69 30.96
CA SER A 41 57.65 -9.39 30.33
C SER A 41 57.01 -8.33 31.25
N GLU A 42 57.74 -7.92 32.28
CA GLU A 42 57.51 -6.65 32.93
C GLU A 42 57.64 -5.56 31.86
N ILE A 43 56.58 -4.76 31.69
CA ILE A 43 56.67 -3.50 30.96
C ILE A 43 57.74 -2.69 31.71
N THR A 44 58.93 -2.53 31.14
CA THR A 44 59.96 -1.64 31.70
C THR A 44 59.41 -0.22 31.66
N THR A 45 58.93 0.24 32.80
CA THR A 45 58.37 1.56 33.04
C THR A 45 59.51 2.57 33.24
N PRO A 46 59.66 3.60 32.39
CA PRO A 46 60.52 4.73 32.73
C PRO A 46 59.91 5.48 33.92
N ASN A 47 60.73 5.91 34.89
CA ASN A 47 60.27 6.62 36.09
C ASN A 47 59.64 7.99 35.72
N TYR A 48 58.60 8.46 36.42
CA TYR A 48 57.92 9.75 36.14
C TYR A 48 58.88 10.95 36.06
N SER A 49 59.95 10.87 36.86
CA SER A 49 61.00 11.88 36.96
C SER A 49 62.01 11.81 35.81
N GLU A 50 62.01 10.74 35.03
CA GLU A 50 62.85 10.51 33.84
C GLU A 50 62.15 10.94 32.55
N LEU A 51 60.85 11.28 32.57
CA LEU A 51 60.11 11.76 31.38
C LEU A 51 60.73 13.03 30.78
N HIS A 52 61.34 13.88 31.62
CA HIS A 52 62.06 15.09 31.21
C HIS A 52 63.47 14.81 30.65
N LYS A 53 63.92 13.55 30.70
CA LYS A 53 65.23 13.11 30.21
C LYS A 53 65.15 12.45 28.83
N LEU A 54 63.93 12.29 28.29
CA LEU A 54 63.73 12.00 26.89
C LEU A 54 64.34 13.17 26.09
N PRO A 55 65.23 12.92 25.13
CA PRO A 55 66.02 13.98 24.50
C PRO A 55 65.13 14.95 23.70
N ASP A 56 65.28 16.25 23.96
CA ASP A 56 64.58 17.38 23.32
C ASP A 56 64.85 17.55 21.80
N ALA A 57 65.70 16.71 21.20
CA ALA A 57 66.07 16.84 19.79
C ALA A 57 65.14 16.00 18.91
N ASP A 58 64.36 16.68 18.08
CA ASP A 58 63.39 16.20 17.08
C ASP A 58 62.01 15.72 17.58
N LEU A 59 61.58 16.18 18.76
CA LEU A 59 60.22 15.96 19.28
C LEU A 59 59.20 16.98 18.72
N LYS A 60 58.89 16.88 17.42
CA LYS A 60 57.71 17.51 16.80
C LYS A 60 56.48 16.58 16.76
N GLU A 61 56.56 15.43 17.43
CA GLU A 61 55.62 14.30 17.32
C GLU A 61 54.91 14.01 18.66
N VAL A 62 53.64 13.59 18.57
CA VAL A 62 52.73 13.28 19.69
C VAL A 62 53.11 11.95 20.36
N HIS A 63 53.27 11.91 21.68
CA HIS A 63 53.65 10.72 22.46
C HIS A 63 52.46 9.99 23.11
N PHE A 64 52.54 8.65 23.24
CA PHE A 64 51.68 7.84 24.10
C PHE A 64 52.51 6.88 24.96
N VAL A 65 52.52 7.09 26.28
CA VAL A 65 53.21 6.21 27.23
C VAL A 65 52.28 5.96 28.42
N VAL A 66 52.01 4.68 28.71
CA VAL A 66 51.33 4.27 29.95
C VAL A 66 52.36 4.16 31.06
N TYR A 67 52.29 5.08 32.02
CA TYR A 67 53.18 5.09 33.19
C TYR A 67 52.41 4.76 34.47
N GLU A 68 52.88 3.76 35.23
CA GLU A 68 52.37 3.45 36.57
C GLU A 68 53.15 4.28 37.60
N LYS A 69 52.47 5.17 38.35
CA LYS A 69 53.06 5.93 39.47
C LYS A 69 52.86 5.16 40.78
N PRO A 70 53.86 4.40 41.26
CA PRO A 70 53.64 3.45 42.36
C PRO A 70 53.29 4.16 43.68
N SER A 71 53.82 5.36 43.88
CA SER A 71 53.60 6.17 45.09
C SER A 71 52.19 6.74 45.23
N ALA A 72 51.43 6.84 44.14
CA ALA A 72 50.09 7.46 44.10
C ALA A 72 48.99 6.48 43.68
N LYS A 73 49.33 5.22 43.37
CA LYS A 73 48.42 4.22 42.77
C LYS A 73 47.65 4.78 41.56
N SER A 74 48.32 5.62 40.76
CA SER A 74 47.74 6.26 39.58
C SER A 74 48.51 5.87 38.32
N TYR A 75 47.78 5.70 37.22
CA TYR A 75 48.27 5.41 35.88
C TYR A 75 48.12 6.68 35.04
N HIS A 76 49.21 7.08 34.40
CA HIS A 76 49.25 8.28 33.59
C HIS A 76 49.36 7.84 32.13
N LEU A 77 48.45 8.34 31.29
CA LEU A 77 48.53 8.25 29.85
C LEU A 77 49.01 9.62 29.38
N VAL A 78 50.27 9.69 28.94
CA VAL A 78 50.79 10.93 28.38
C VAL A 78 50.26 11.04 26.95
N PHE A 79 49.59 12.15 26.63
CA PHE A 79 49.18 12.53 25.29
C PHE A 79 49.78 13.89 25.00
N GLU A 80 50.75 13.98 24.09
CA GLU A 80 51.35 15.28 23.75
C GLU A 80 50.76 15.84 22.46
N ASP A 81 49.55 16.39 22.50
CA ASP A 81 49.12 17.41 21.54
C ASP A 81 49.90 18.72 21.83
N ILE A 82 49.87 19.67 20.90
CA ILE A 82 50.40 21.05 20.91
C ILE A 82 50.18 21.79 22.26
N GLN A 83 49.29 21.30 23.15
CA GLN A 83 49.02 21.82 24.49
C GLN A 83 49.53 20.99 25.70
N LYS A 84 50.27 19.88 25.51
CA LYS A 84 50.90 19.07 26.58
C LYS A 84 49.95 18.63 27.72
N GLN A 85 48.83 17.99 27.41
CA GLN A 85 47.85 17.59 28.43
C GLN A 85 48.05 16.13 28.92
N LEU A 86 48.27 15.97 30.22
CA LEU A 86 48.44 14.67 30.86
C LEU A 86 47.08 14.05 31.23
N PHE A 87 46.73 12.90 30.65
CA PHE A 87 45.57 12.14 31.12
C PHE A 87 45.99 11.24 32.29
N VAL A 88 45.25 11.32 33.40
CA VAL A 88 45.56 10.58 34.62
C VAL A 88 44.34 9.81 35.06
N THR A 89 44.48 8.50 35.21
CA THR A 89 43.46 7.62 35.79
C THR A 89 44.04 6.87 36.99
N GLN A 90 43.20 6.47 37.93
CA GLN A 90 43.60 5.56 39.02
C GLN A 90 43.42 4.08 38.64
N SER A 91 42.82 3.80 37.47
CA SER A 91 42.54 2.45 36.98
C SER A 91 43.60 1.99 35.97
N LYS A 92 44.31 0.89 36.31
CA LYS A 92 45.24 0.22 35.38
C LYS A 92 44.55 -0.21 34.10
N GLY A 93 43.33 -0.75 34.27
CA GLY A 93 42.52 -1.24 33.16
C GLY A 93 42.15 -0.13 32.19
N GLU A 94 41.76 1.05 32.70
CA GLU A 94 41.41 2.21 31.87
C GLU A 94 42.60 2.73 31.07
N ALA A 95 43.81 2.75 31.66
CA ALA A 95 45.01 3.21 30.97
C ALA A 95 45.49 2.24 29.87
N VAL A 96 45.49 0.93 30.13
CA VAL A 96 45.81 -0.09 29.12
C VAL A 96 44.78 -0.09 28.00
N TYR A 97 43.51 0.13 28.34
CA TYR A 97 42.41 0.18 27.40
C TYR A 97 42.52 1.38 26.45
N LEU A 98 42.74 2.59 26.99
CA LEU A 98 43.02 3.81 26.22
C LEU A 98 44.11 3.58 25.17
N SER A 99 45.23 2.96 25.57
CA SER A 99 46.35 2.67 24.68
C SER A 99 45.93 1.78 23.50
N ARG A 100 45.15 0.72 23.75
CA ARG A 100 44.68 -0.21 22.70
C ARG A 100 43.63 0.41 21.77
N GLY A 101 42.71 1.20 22.31
CA GLY A 101 41.71 1.92 21.53
C GLY A 101 42.35 2.91 20.56
N LEU A 102 43.38 3.63 21.01
CA LEU A 102 44.15 4.57 20.19
C LEU A 102 45.00 3.89 19.12
N GLU A 103 45.63 2.75 19.44
CA GLU A 103 46.36 1.94 18.46
C GLU A 103 45.42 1.43 17.35
N THR A 104 44.22 0.97 17.73
CA THR A 104 43.18 0.53 16.78
C THR A 104 42.68 1.69 15.93
N LEU A 105 42.43 2.85 16.55
CA LEU A 105 42.04 4.07 15.87
C LEU A 105 43.07 4.48 14.82
N HIS A 106 44.37 4.40 15.13
CA HIS A 106 45.41 4.71 14.15
C HIS A 106 45.47 3.72 13.00
N ASN A 107 45.51 2.43 13.32
CA ASN A 107 45.65 1.37 12.34
C ASN A 107 44.53 1.43 11.30
N LEU A 108 43.32 1.81 11.74
CA LEU A 108 42.20 2.10 10.86
C LEU A 108 42.35 3.48 10.20
N ALA A 109 42.61 4.57 10.95
CA ALA A 109 42.66 5.95 10.42
C ALA A 109 43.65 6.17 9.26
N ASN A 110 44.75 5.42 9.19
CA ASN A 110 45.70 5.45 8.06
C ASN A 110 45.06 5.08 6.72
N GLU A 111 43.96 4.33 6.72
CA GLU A 111 43.19 4.01 5.53
C GLU A 111 42.17 5.12 5.24
N ALA A 112 42.69 6.32 4.99
CA ALA A 112 41.98 7.50 4.44
C ALA A 112 40.53 7.68 4.95
N PHE A 113 40.34 7.72 6.27
CA PHE A 113 39.05 8.04 6.86
C PHE A 113 38.72 9.53 6.66
N ASP A 114 37.53 9.83 6.14
CA ASP A 114 36.99 11.18 6.29
C ASP A 114 36.68 11.47 7.77
N GLN A 115 36.62 12.75 8.14
CA GLN A 115 36.41 13.16 9.54
C GLN A 115 35.17 12.50 10.16
N LYS A 116 34.10 12.33 9.38
CA LYS A 116 32.83 11.73 9.82
C LYS A 116 32.96 10.24 10.14
N SER A 117 33.75 9.50 9.36
CA SER A 117 33.97 8.08 9.57
C SER A 117 34.92 7.83 10.73
N LEU A 118 35.87 8.75 10.97
CA LEU A 118 36.69 8.74 12.18
C LEU A 118 35.86 9.01 13.44
N GLU A 119 34.96 9.99 13.42
CA GLU A 119 34.04 10.27 14.54
C GLU A 119 33.18 9.04 14.88
N LYS A 120 32.66 8.34 13.87
CA LYS A 120 31.94 7.06 14.07
C LYS A 120 32.81 5.97 14.69
N LEU A 121 34.05 5.83 14.24
CA LEU A 121 34.97 4.84 14.80
C LEU A 121 35.30 5.16 16.26
N VAL A 122 35.48 6.45 16.60
CA VAL A 122 35.68 6.91 17.98
C VAL A 122 34.46 6.58 18.84
N ASP A 123 33.25 6.85 18.36
CA ASP A 123 32.01 6.47 19.05
C ASP A 123 31.90 4.95 19.25
N LEU A 124 32.26 4.14 18.24
CA LEU A 124 32.26 2.68 18.36
C LEU A 124 33.27 2.16 19.39
N VAL A 125 34.49 2.71 19.42
CA VAL A 125 35.49 2.36 20.44
C VAL A 125 34.98 2.76 21.83
N ILE A 126 34.28 3.88 21.94
CA ILE A 126 33.67 4.34 23.19
C ILE A 126 32.58 3.36 23.68
N ASP A 127 31.68 2.96 22.78
CA ASP A 127 30.50 2.14 23.10
C ASP A 127 30.85 0.66 23.31
N HIS A 128 31.86 0.15 22.61
CA HIS A 128 32.19 -1.26 22.56
C HIS A 128 33.64 -1.54 22.96
N GLN A 129 33.93 -1.49 24.26
CA GLN A 129 35.30 -1.44 24.79
C GLN A 129 36.11 -2.74 24.68
N HIS A 130 35.49 -3.84 24.29
CA HIS A 130 36.13 -5.15 24.27
C HIS A 130 36.19 -5.76 22.86
N TRP A 131 35.90 -4.96 21.85
CA TRP A 131 36.02 -5.38 20.46
C TRP A 131 37.48 -5.50 20.03
N SER A 132 37.74 -6.41 19.10
CA SER A 132 39.05 -6.55 18.47
C SER A 132 39.15 -5.56 17.31
N GLY A 133 40.37 -5.28 16.84
CA GLY A 133 40.58 -4.48 15.63
C GLY A 133 39.78 -4.98 14.42
N PHE A 134 39.55 -6.30 14.33
CA PHE A 134 38.79 -6.92 13.25
C PHE A 134 37.29 -6.61 13.34
N HIS A 135 36.73 -6.60 14.56
CA HIS A 135 35.33 -6.19 14.78
C HIS A 135 35.11 -4.72 14.39
N TYR A 136 36.01 -3.82 14.77
CA TYR A 136 35.93 -2.41 14.37
C TYR A 136 36.07 -2.23 12.86
N ALA A 137 36.97 -2.98 12.21
CA ALA A 137 37.12 -2.95 10.76
C ALA A 137 35.85 -3.40 10.03
N CYS A 138 35.18 -4.45 10.53
CA CYS A 138 33.90 -4.91 10.02
C CYS A 138 32.79 -3.87 10.21
N ALA A 139 32.77 -3.16 11.34
CA ALA A 139 31.79 -2.13 11.64
C ALA A 139 32.01 -0.80 10.89
N THR A 140 33.20 -0.58 10.35
CA THR A 140 33.58 0.67 9.68
C THR A 140 33.77 0.55 8.17
N GLY A 141 33.81 -0.65 7.60
CA GLY A 141 33.99 -0.82 6.15
C GLY A 141 35.45 -0.92 5.71
N CYS A 142 36.39 -1.18 6.62
CA CYS A 142 37.84 -1.08 6.37
C CYS A 142 38.45 -2.37 5.77
N ALA A 143 38.27 -2.58 4.46
CA ALA A 143 38.63 -3.85 3.80
C ALA A 143 40.15 -4.13 3.71
N ALA A 144 41.00 -3.12 3.58
CA ALA A 144 42.45 -3.34 3.49
C ALA A 144 43.05 -3.74 4.85
N TYR A 145 42.54 -3.17 5.95
CA TYR A 145 42.91 -3.62 7.30
C TYR A 145 42.50 -5.07 7.58
N LEU A 146 41.33 -5.51 7.14
CA LEU A 146 40.91 -6.93 7.24
C LEU A 146 41.93 -7.87 6.56
N SER A 147 42.38 -7.49 5.36
CA SER A 147 43.35 -8.28 4.58
C SER A 147 44.71 -8.41 5.28
N MET A 148 45.09 -7.43 6.09
CA MET A 148 46.32 -7.47 6.89
C MET A 148 46.17 -8.39 8.10
N MET A 149 45.08 -8.29 8.85
CA MET A 149 44.83 -9.11 10.04
C MET A 149 44.70 -10.60 9.72
N LEU A 150 44.08 -10.95 8.59
CA LEU A 150 43.89 -12.35 8.18
C LEU A 150 45.20 -13.09 7.88
N ARG A 151 46.30 -12.39 7.61
CA ARG A 151 47.62 -13.03 7.48
C ARG A 151 48.16 -13.60 8.79
N SER A 152 47.61 -13.14 9.92
CA SER A 152 48.12 -13.46 11.26
C SER A 152 47.30 -14.54 11.97
N ASP A 153 45.98 -14.57 11.80
CA ASP A 153 45.08 -15.54 12.44
C ASP A 153 43.73 -15.61 11.70
N GLU A 154 43.38 -16.77 11.14
CA GLU A 154 42.09 -17.01 10.48
C GLU A 154 40.93 -17.25 11.46
N SER A 155 41.22 -17.63 12.72
CA SER A 155 40.18 -17.91 13.73
C SER A 155 39.38 -16.66 14.13
N ILE A 156 39.93 -15.47 13.83
CA ILE A 156 39.27 -14.18 14.07
C ILE A 156 37.99 -14.03 13.26
N LEU A 157 37.85 -14.71 12.12
CA LEU A 157 36.68 -14.66 11.23
C LEU A 157 35.38 -15.11 11.90
N THR A 158 35.48 -16.00 12.89
CA THR A 158 34.33 -16.57 13.60
C THR A 158 34.27 -16.20 15.08
N THR A 159 35.23 -15.41 15.57
CA THR A 159 35.34 -15.08 17.00
C THR A 159 34.24 -14.09 17.38
N PRO A 160 33.32 -14.41 18.31
CA PRO A 160 32.30 -13.48 18.74
C PRO A 160 32.87 -12.34 19.59
N THR A 161 32.21 -11.19 19.58
CA THR A 161 32.51 -10.09 20.50
C THR A 161 32.21 -10.46 21.95
N PRO A 162 33.01 -10.03 22.93
CA PRO A 162 32.79 -10.39 24.33
C PRO A 162 31.52 -9.80 24.97
N ASP A 163 31.09 -8.62 24.51
CA ASP A 163 30.02 -7.83 25.11
C ASP A 163 28.65 -8.10 24.47
N THR A 164 28.59 -8.13 23.14
CA THR A 164 27.33 -8.34 22.40
C THR A 164 27.17 -9.78 21.91
N GLY A 165 28.27 -10.53 21.82
CA GLY A 165 28.25 -11.91 21.33
C GLY A 165 28.11 -12.03 19.82
N GLU A 166 28.17 -10.92 19.07
CA GLU A 166 28.07 -10.88 17.61
C GLU A 166 29.36 -11.35 16.93
N THR A 167 29.25 -11.99 15.76
CA THR A 167 30.41 -12.41 14.93
C THR A 167 30.82 -11.29 13.98
N PRO A 168 32.04 -11.31 13.41
CA PRO A 168 32.44 -10.34 12.39
C PRO A 168 31.48 -10.26 11.20
N LEU A 169 30.94 -11.41 10.76
CA LEU A 169 29.94 -11.47 9.69
C LEU A 169 28.65 -10.76 10.09
N THR A 170 28.09 -11.01 11.28
CA THR A 170 26.86 -10.34 11.72
C THR A 170 27.06 -8.84 11.97
N ILE A 171 28.25 -8.43 12.46
CA ILE A 171 28.63 -7.01 12.61
C ILE A 171 28.65 -6.31 11.25
N SER A 172 29.33 -6.89 10.25
CA SER A 172 29.41 -6.28 8.90
C SER A 172 28.02 -6.02 8.31
N LEU A 173 27.07 -6.94 8.51
CA LEU A 173 25.68 -6.79 8.05
C LEU A 173 24.88 -5.81 8.91
N ARG A 174 25.09 -5.76 10.23
CA ARG A 174 24.47 -4.77 11.12
C ARG A 174 24.84 -3.34 10.72
N PHE A 175 26.07 -3.11 10.31
CA PHE A 175 26.56 -1.81 9.83
C PHE A 175 26.43 -1.62 8.32
N ASN A 176 25.79 -2.55 7.61
CA ASN A 176 25.51 -2.48 6.17
C ASN A 176 26.77 -2.39 5.28
N HIS A 177 27.86 -3.06 5.67
CA HIS A 177 29.08 -3.24 4.89
C HIS A 177 29.04 -4.56 4.12
N VAL A 178 28.28 -4.57 3.02
CA VAL A 178 27.99 -5.79 2.24
C VAL A 178 29.24 -6.39 1.62
N GLU A 179 30.17 -5.56 1.16
CA GLU A 179 31.43 -5.98 0.54
C GLU A 179 32.31 -6.76 1.53
N ILE A 180 32.31 -6.35 2.80
CA ILE A 180 32.98 -7.07 3.88
C ILE A 180 32.28 -8.39 4.18
N ALA A 181 30.95 -8.37 4.29
CA ALA A 181 30.17 -9.57 4.53
C ALA A 181 30.43 -10.63 3.44
N GLU A 182 30.41 -10.20 2.17
CA GLU A 182 30.71 -11.05 1.01
C GLU A 182 32.14 -11.60 1.08
N PHE A 183 33.12 -10.75 1.42
CA PHE A 183 34.51 -11.16 1.57
C PHE A 183 34.67 -12.23 2.67
N ILE A 184 34.05 -12.04 3.83
CA ILE A 184 34.08 -13.00 4.95
C ILE A 184 33.45 -14.34 4.54
N ILE A 185 32.34 -14.33 3.79
CA ILE A 185 31.69 -15.55 3.30
C ILE A 185 32.58 -16.27 2.27
N LYS A 186 33.23 -15.54 1.35
CA LYS A 186 34.17 -16.10 0.37
C LYS A 186 35.39 -16.74 1.01
N LEU A 187 35.77 -16.32 2.21
CA LEU A 187 36.82 -16.96 3.02
C LEU A 187 36.35 -18.24 3.74
N GLY A 188 35.10 -18.66 3.55
CA GLY A 188 34.58 -19.94 4.05
C GLY A 188 33.71 -19.85 5.31
N VAL A 189 33.42 -18.64 5.82
CA VAL A 189 32.48 -18.48 6.94
C VAL A 189 31.06 -18.71 6.43
N SER A 190 30.39 -19.72 6.97
CA SER A 190 28.99 -20.01 6.63
C SER A 190 28.06 -18.89 7.15
N PRO A 191 27.18 -18.33 6.31
CA PRO A 191 26.17 -17.36 6.76
C PRO A 191 25.08 -17.97 7.66
N LEU A 192 25.06 -19.31 7.76
CA LEU A 192 24.18 -20.07 8.65
C LEU A 192 24.77 -20.27 10.05
N SER A 193 26.03 -19.90 10.27
CA SER A 193 26.68 -19.99 11.57
C SER A 193 26.07 -18.95 12.52
N PRO A 194 25.48 -19.35 13.65
CA PRO A 194 24.91 -18.42 14.60
C PRO A 194 25.98 -17.76 15.46
N ASP A 195 25.72 -16.52 15.82
CA ASP A 195 26.46 -15.81 16.87
C ASP A 195 26.02 -16.30 18.28
N SER A 196 26.56 -15.66 19.32
CA SER A 196 26.25 -16.04 20.70
C SER A 196 24.79 -15.79 21.09
N ASN A 197 24.02 -15.04 20.30
CA ASN A 197 22.59 -14.82 20.47
C ASN A 197 21.73 -15.75 19.61
N GLY A 198 22.34 -16.71 18.90
CA GLY A 198 21.64 -17.52 17.90
C GLY A 198 21.35 -16.78 16.60
N SER A 199 21.75 -15.51 16.49
CA SER A 199 21.50 -14.67 15.32
C SER A 199 22.48 -15.04 14.21
N THR A 200 21.95 -15.25 13.01
CA THR A 200 22.75 -15.60 11.82
C THR A 200 22.90 -14.40 10.89
N ALA A 201 23.68 -14.53 9.82
CA ALA A 201 23.82 -13.48 8.82
C ALA A 201 22.46 -13.01 8.27
N PHE A 202 21.52 -13.93 8.09
CA PHE A 202 20.15 -13.63 7.64
C PHE A 202 19.39 -12.76 8.64
N HIS A 203 19.54 -12.97 9.95
CA HIS A 203 18.88 -12.17 10.98
C HIS A 203 19.43 -10.75 11.01
N ALA A 204 20.76 -10.60 11.03
CA ALA A 204 21.43 -9.30 11.03
C ALA A 204 21.10 -8.48 9.77
N ALA A 205 21.15 -9.13 8.60
CA ALA A 205 20.80 -8.50 7.33
C ALA A 205 19.31 -8.12 7.27
N ALA A 206 18.41 -9.00 7.73
CA ALA A 206 16.99 -8.72 7.82
C ALA A 206 16.67 -7.49 8.67
N ALA A 207 17.37 -7.31 9.79
CA ALA A 207 17.22 -6.13 10.65
C ALA A 207 17.77 -4.86 10.00
N HIS A 208 18.95 -4.90 9.37
CA HIS A 208 19.74 -3.69 9.12
C HIS A 208 20.26 -3.49 7.69
N SER A 209 20.35 -4.53 6.88
CA SER A 209 20.99 -4.47 5.55
C SER A 209 20.17 -5.20 4.49
N PRO A 210 19.21 -4.50 3.82
CA PRO A 210 18.49 -5.06 2.68
C PRO A 210 19.42 -5.50 1.54
N ALA A 211 20.51 -4.75 1.30
CA ALA A 211 21.51 -5.09 0.29
C ALA A 211 22.26 -6.38 0.64
N GLY A 212 22.69 -6.54 1.90
CA GLY A 212 23.30 -7.77 2.39
C GLY A 212 22.32 -8.94 2.39
N LEU A 213 21.05 -8.69 2.70
CA LEU A 213 20.01 -9.72 2.64
C LEU A 213 19.79 -10.19 1.21
N LYS A 214 19.77 -9.27 0.24
CA LYS A 214 19.69 -9.61 -1.18
C LYS A 214 20.87 -10.49 -1.61
N MET A 215 22.10 -10.13 -1.24
CA MET A 215 23.28 -10.96 -1.49
C MET A 215 23.09 -12.38 -0.91
N LEU A 216 22.68 -12.47 0.37
CA LEU A 216 22.45 -13.76 1.04
C LEU A 216 21.37 -14.64 0.39
N LEU A 217 20.32 -14.02 -0.18
CA LEU A 217 19.20 -14.75 -0.78
C LEU A 217 19.51 -15.30 -2.19
N TYR A 218 20.30 -14.59 -3.00
CA TYR A 218 20.39 -14.86 -4.44
C TYR A 218 21.73 -15.44 -4.94
N GLU A 219 22.75 -15.58 -4.08
CA GLU A 219 24.09 -16.08 -4.46
C GLU A 219 24.39 -17.49 -3.94
N GLU A 220 23.40 -18.40 -3.95
CA GLU A 220 23.54 -19.83 -3.59
C GLU A 220 24.04 -20.15 -2.16
N TYR A 221 23.91 -19.22 -1.22
CA TYR A 221 24.32 -19.41 0.19
C TYR A 221 23.34 -20.24 1.06
N ASN A 222 22.67 -21.24 0.47
CA ASN A 222 21.66 -22.08 1.12
C ASN A 222 20.57 -21.27 1.86
N ALA A 223 20.06 -20.24 1.17
CA ALA A 223 19.07 -19.30 1.69
C ALA A 223 17.80 -19.98 2.23
N ALA A 224 17.38 -21.10 1.64
CA ALA A 224 16.21 -21.87 2.10
C ALA A 224 16.32 -22.28 3.58
N ASN A 225 17.52 -22.64 4.05
CA ASN A 225 17.73 -22.94 5.47
C ASN A 225 17.88 -21.66 6.30
N GLY A 226 18.57 -20.65 5.78
CA GLY A 226 18.86 -19.41 6.50
C GLY A 226 17.62 -18.62 6.91
N ILE A 227 16.63 -18.51 6.02
CA ILE A 227 15.39 -17.77 6.27
C ILE A 227 14.46 -18.44 7.29
N LEU A 228 14.75 -19.67 7.68
CA LEU A 228 13.94 -20.51 8.57
C LEU A 228 14.59 -20.72 9.94
N GLN A 229 15.85 -20.34 10.13
CA GLN A 229 16.56 -20.46 11.40
C GLN A 229 15.93 -19.59 12.49
N LEU A 230 16.00 -20.07 13.72
CA LEU A 230 15.55 -19.34 14.91
C LEU A 230 16.75 -18.78 15.68
N ASP A 231 16.68 -17.50 16.05
CA ASP A 231 17.57 -16.95 17.07
C ASP A 231 17.20 -17.45 18.48
N LYS A 232 17.96 -17.06 19.51
CA LYS A 232 17.66 -17.44 20.90
C LYS A 232 16.35 -16.85 21.43
N LYS A 233 15.77 -15.85 20.76
CA LYS A 233 14.44 -15.30 21.08
C LYS A 233 13.32 -16.06 20.37
N GLY A 234 13.64 -17.07 19.56
CA GLY A 234 12.67 -17.83 18.76
C GLY A 234 12.14 -17.03 17.57
N CYS A 235 12.86 -16.01 17.10
CA CYS A 235 12.50 -15.22 15.93
C CYS A 235 13.19 -15.78 14.68
N VAL A 236 12.46 -15.87 13.57
CA VAL A 236 13.02 -16.07 12.23
C VAL A 236 13.44 -14.73 11.62
N PRO A 237 14.28 -14.69 10.56
CA PRO A 237 14.68 -13.44 9.90
C PRO A 237 13.50 -12.55 9.45
N LEU A 238 12.39 -13.13 8.98
CA LEU A 238 11.19 -12.36 8.64
C LEU A 238 10.60 -11.62 9.85
N GLN A 239 10.52 -12.28 11.02
CA GLN A 239 10.03 -11.65 12.23
C GLN A 239 10.98 -10.55 12.71
N VAL A 240 12.30 -10.75 12.56
CA VAL A 240 13.31 -9.73 12.87
C VAL A 240 13.17 -8.50 11.96
N ALA A 241 13.00 -8.68 10.64
CA ALA A 241 12.76 -7.57 9.71
C ALA A 241 11.49 -6.77 10.08
N ILE A 242 10.40 -7.47 10.43
CA ILE A 242 9.15 -6.83 10.86
C ILE A 242 9.35 -6.03 12.15
N ASN A 243 10.02 -6.61 13.15
CA ASN A 243 10.29 -5.94 14.43
C ASN A 243 11.23 -4.74 14.29
N ALA A 244 12.15 -4.78 13.32
CA ALA A 244 13.07 -3.70 13.00
C ALA A 244 12.48 -2.62 12.07
N GLU A 245 11.22 -2.76 11.64
CA GLU A 245 10.56 -1.86 10.68
C GLU A 245 11.27 -1.80 9.31
N ASN A 246 12.05 -2.83 8.97
CA ASN A 246 12.82 -2.88 7.73
C ASN A 246 11.98 -3.49 6.59
N PHE A 247 11.07 -2.68 6.03
CA PHE A 247 10.13 -3.13 5.00
C PHE A 247 10.79 -3.57 3.69
N ASP A 248 11.98 -3.07 3.37
CA ASP A 248 12.74 -3.52 2.20
C ASP A 248 13.22 -4.96 2.39
N SER A 249 13.67 -5.31 3.60
CA SER A 249 13.99 -6.69 3.96
C SER A 249 12.75 -7.59 3.97
N VAL A 250 11.60 -7.09 4.45
CA VAL A 250 10.32 -7.84 4.37
C VAL A 250 9.93 -8.11 2.91
N ASP A 251 10.10 -7.13 2.02
CA ASP A 251 9.81 -7.25 0.59
C ASP A 251 10.75 -8.26 -0.09
N LEU A 252 12.05 -8.21 0.21
CA LEU A 252 13.03 -9.17 -0.32
C LEU A 252 12.74 -10.60 0.14
N LEU A 253 12.45 -10.80 1.43
CA LEU A 253 12.09 -12.11 1.98
C LEU A 253 10.80 -12.62 1.35
N ALA A 254 9.77 -11.77 1.25
CA ALA A 254 8.50 -12.16 0.63
C ALA A 254 8.68 -12.56 -0.84
N ARG A 255 9.50 -11.85 -1.63
CA ARG A 255 9.77 -12.25 -3.03
C ARG A 255 10.47 -13.60 -3.15
N PHE A 256 11.33 -13.94 -2.18
CA PHE A 256 12.12 -15.16 -2.20
C PHE A 256 11.35 -16.38 -1.66
N MET A 257 10.57 -16.18 -0.60
CA MET A 257 9.83 -17.24 0.08
C MET A 257 8.72 -17.82 -0.78
N LYS A 258 8.49 -19.13 -0.62
CA LYS A 258 7.34 -19.87 -1.15
C LYS A 258 6.28 -20.07 -0.07
N LEU A 259 5.09 -20.53 -0.47
CA LEU A 259 3.99 -20.78 0.46
C LEU A 259 4.39 -21.74 1.59
N GLU A 260 5.19 -22.76 1.31
CA GLU A 260 5.69 -23.73 2.28
C GLU A 260 6.56 -23.08 3.36
N ASP A 261 7.36 -22.08 3.00
CA ASP A 261 8.20 -21.35 3.96
C ASP A 261 7.32 -20.58 4.96
N PHE A 262 6.27 -19.89 4.47
CA PHE A 262 5.31 -19.21 5.34
C PHE A 262 4.56 -20.18 6.26
N ARG A 263 4.23 -21.39 5.79
CA ARG A 263 3.60 -22.43 6.64
C ARG A 263 4.53 -22.84 7.77
N GLU A 264 5.79 -23.09 7.45
CA GLU A 264 6.78 -23.51 8.44
C GLU A 264 7.07 -22.38 9.45
N ILE A 265 7.18 -21.13 8.99
CA ILE A 265 7.33 -19.94 9.85
C ILE A 265 6.12 -19.80 10.80
N ALA A 266 4.90 -20.04 10.31
CA ALA A 266 3.68 -20.00 11.11
C ALA A 266 3.65 -21.05 12.24
N LEU A 267 4.19 -22.26 11.97
CA LEU A 267 4.35 -23.32 12.98
C LEU A 267 5.35 -22.93 14.08
N ARG A 268 6.33 -22.08 13.76
CA ARG A 268 7.29 -21.52 14.72
C ARG A 268 6.77 -20.29 15.49
N GLY A 269 5.51 -19.94 15.31
CA GLY A 269 4.84 -18.88 16.07
C GLY A 269 4.77 -17.52 15.38
N CYS A 270 5.46 -17.31 14.26
CA CYS A 270 5.40 -16.07 13.49
C CYS A 270 4.27 -16.13 12.45
N LYS A 271 3.16 -15.43 12.72
CA LYS A 271 1.95 -15.47 11.86
C LYS A 271 1.50 -14.05 11.49
N PRO A 272 2.30 -13.31 10.69
CA PRO A 272 2.07 -11.87 10.47
C PRO A 272 0.71 -11.52 9.85
N LEU A 273 0.06 -12.47 9.17
CA LEU A 273 -1.28 -12.27 8.59
C LEU A 273 -2.43 -12.62 9.55
N HIS A 274 -2.26 -13.61 10.44
CA HIS A 274 -3.30 -14.04 11.39
C HIS A 274 -3.26 -13.23 12.69
N ASP A 275 -2.05 -13.03 13.21
CA ASP A 275 -1.77 -12.36 14.47
C ASP A 275 -0.56 -11.41 14.30
N PRO A 276 -0.80 -10.20 13.77
CA PRO A 276 0.26 -9.25 13.52
C PRO A 276 0.83 -8.72 14.83
N ALA A 277 2.14 -8.93 15.05
CA ALA A 277 2.84 -8.54 16.28
C ALA A 277 2.79 -7.03 16.58
N ASN A 278 2.75 -6.18 15.54
CA ASN A 278 2.72 -4.73 15.68
C ASN A 278 1.51 -4.13 14.95
N PRO A 279 0.54 -3.51 15.67
CA PRO A 279 -0.67 -2.96 15.06
C PRO A 279 -0.40 -1.80 14.12
N LYS A 280 0.73 -1.08 14.27
CA LYS A 280 1.08 0.09 13.44
C LYS A 280 1.47 -0.31 12.02
N PHE A 281 2.06 -1.51 11.84
CA PHE A 281 2.65 -1.92 10.56
C PHE A 281 1.97 -3.14 9.93
N LYS A 282 0.99 -3.74 10.62
CA LYS A 282 0.25 -4.93 10.16
C LYS A 282 -0.25 -4.81 8.72
N LYS A 283 -0.81 -3.66 8.34
CA LYS A 283 -1.32 -3.41 6.98
C LYS A 283 -0.20 -3.44 5.96
N ARG A 284 0.90 -2.71 6.21
CA ARG A 284 2.05 -2.64 5.31
C ARG A 284 2.72 -4.00 5.13
N VAL A 285 2.91 -4.74 6.20
CA VAL A 285 3.50 -6.09 6.16
C VAL A 285 2.59 -7.05 5.38
N ALA A 286 1.28 -7.02 5.63
CA ALA A 286 0.33 -7.86 4.92
C ALA A 286 0.28 -7.54 3.42
N GLU A 287 0.27 -6.26 3.04
CA GLU A 287 0.33 -5.84 1.63
C GLU A 287 1.59 -6.38 0.93
N ILE A 288 2.76 -6.28 1.57
CA ILE A 288 4.01 -6.79 0.99
C ILE A 288 3.96 -8.31 0.80
N ILE A 289 3.59 -9.04 1.85
CA ILE A 289 3.52 -10.52 1.80
C ILE A 289 2.51 -10.96 0.72
N LEU A 290 1.31 -10.38 0.70
CA LEU A 290 0.23 -10.78 -0.20
C LEU A 290 0.43 -10.31 -1.64
N THR A 291 1.24 -9.27 -1.87
CA THR A 291 1.62 -8.85 -3.23
C THR A 291 2.48 -9.92 -3.91
N HIS A 292 3.40 -10.53 -3.18
CA HIS A 292 4.31 -11.54 -3.73
C HIS A 292 3.81 -12.97 -3.55
N ASN A 293 3.04 -13.25 -2.48
CA ASN A 293 2.52 -14.56 -2.12
C ASN A 293 1.03 -14.47 -1.76
N ARG A 294 0.21 -14.25 -2.77
CA ARG A 294 -1.24 -14.13 -2.60
C ARG A 294 -1.88 -15.36 -1.93
N ASP A 295 -1.36 -16.56 -2.16
CA ASP A 295 -1.87 -17.81 -1.56
C ASP A 295 -1.75 -17.84 -0.03
N CYS A 296 -0.90 -16.98 0.56
CA CYS A 296 -0.84 -16.82 2.01
C CYS A 296 -2.16 -16.31 2.61
N ALA A 297 -3.04 -15.67 1.81
CA ALA A 297 -4.38 -15.28 2.23
C ALA A 297 -5.29 -16.47 2.59
N GLU A 298 -4.95 -17.69 2.14
CA GLU A 298 -5.71 -18.92 2.43
C GLU A 298 -4.99 -19.85 3.43
N LEU A 299 -3.84 -19.42 3.96
CA LEU A 299 -3.04 -20.24 4.87
C LEU A 299 -3.79 -20.49 6.17
N ARG A 300 -4.13 -21.76 6.46
CA ARG A 300 -4.90 -22.11 7.66
C ARG A 300 -4.00 -22.36 8.86
N TYR A 301 -4.34 -21.73 9.97
CA TYR A 301 -3.79 -22.04 11.29
C TYR A 301 -4.95 -22.27 12.27
N GLU A 302 -4.93 -23.39 13.00
CA GLU A 302 -6.06 -23.82 13.84
C GLU A 302 -7.41 -23.84 13.09
N ASP A 303 -7.34 -24.19 11.79
CA ASP A 303 -8.46 -24.20 10.85
C ASP A 303 -9.11 -22.81 10.60
N LYS A 304 -8.32 -21.75 10.77
CA LYS A 304 -8.72 -20.37 10.45
C LYS A 304 -7.81 -19.79 9.38
N THR A 305 -8.41 -19.20 8.36
CA THR A 305 -7.69 -18.34 7.41
C THR A 305 -7.29 -17.02 8.10
N PRO A 306 -6.31 -16.26 7.57
CA PRO A 306 -5.99 -14.92 8.06
C PRO A 306 -7.22 -14.03 8.14
N LEU A 307 -8.10 -14.05 7.12
CA LEU A 307 -9.36 -13.30 7.13
C LEU A 307 -10.18 -13.63 8.39
N MET A 308 -10.41 -14.90 8.68
CA MET A 308 -11.18 -15.33 9.86
C MET A 308 -10.51 -14.93 11.18
N ALA A 309 -9.19 -15.04 11.29
CA ALA A 309 -8.45 -14.63 12.48
C ALA A 309 -8.65 -13.12 12.75
N ASN A 310 -8.54 -12.29 11.71
CA ASN A 310 -8.77 -10.85 11.81
C ASN A 310 -10.23 -10.50 12.15
N ILE A 311 -11.20 -11.29 11.67
CA ILE A 311 -12.62 -11.16 12.07
C ILE A 311 -12.80 -11.41 13.57
N ILE A 312 -12.20 -12.47 14.11
CA ILE A 312 -12.29 -12.79 15.54
C ILE A 312 -11.71 -11.65 16.38
N ARG A 313 -10.58 -11.07 15.95
CA ARG A 313 -9.94 -9.92 16.63
C ARG A 313 -10.71 -8.60 16.45
N GLY A 314 -11.70 -8.52 15.56
CA GLY A 314 -12.43 -7.28 15.25
C GLY A 314 -11.63 -6.27 14.43
N ASP A 315 -10.61 -6.72 13.71
CA ASP A 315 -9.68 -5.86 12.97
C ASP A 315 -10.19 -5.58 11.56
N SER A 316 -11.12 -4.61 11.42
CA SER A 316 -11.76 -4.29 10.13
C SER A 316 -10.78 -3.81 9.06
N GLU A 317 -9.70 -3.14 9.45
CA GLU A 317 -8.63 -2.71 8.55
C GLU A 317 -7.94 -3.93 7.91
N MET A 318 -7.49 -4.88 8.73
CA MET A 318 -6.89 -6.10 8.20
C MET A 318 -7.89 -6.95 7.42
N VAL A 319 -9.17 -6.97 7.79
CA VAL A 319 -10.22 -7.63 6.99
C VAL A 319 -10.32 -7.03 5.59
N LEU A 320 -10.30 -5.70 5.45
CA LEU A 320 -10.29 -5.03 4.15
C LEU A 320 -9.04 -5.36 3.34
N VAL A 321 -7.86 -5.37 3.97
CA VAL A 321 -6.61 -5.77 3.31
C VAL A 321 -6.70 -7.20 2.79
N MET A 322 -7.15 -8.16 3.62
CA MET A 322 -7.30 -9.55 3.20
C MET A 322 -8.25 -9.69 2.01
N ILE A 323 -9.40 -8.99 2.03
CA ILE A 323 -10.37 -8.99 0.92
C ILE A 323 -9.75 -8.38 -0.34
N ALA A 324 -9.07 -7.25 -0.23
CA ALA A 324 -8.41 -6.55 -1.33
C ALA A 324 -7.33 -7.41 -2.00
N TYR A 325 -6.67 -8.30 -1.24
CA TYR A 325 -5.70 -9.27 -1.73
C TYR A 325 -6.29 -10.67 -1.91
N TYR A 326 -7.58 -10.73 -2.23
CA TYR A 326 -8.30 -11.92 -2.69
C TYR A 326 -8.45 -13.07 -1.69
N ALA A 327 -8.46 -12.79 -0.39
CA ALA A 327 -8.97 -13.77 0.57
C ALA A 327 -10.40 -14.18 0.20
N SER A 328 -10.69 -15.47 0.36
CA SER A 328 -12.01 -16.05 0.13
C SER A 328 -12.96 -15.66 1.25
N VAL A 329 -14.15 -15.23 0.88
CA VAL A 329 -15.19 -14.72 1.79
C VAL A 329 -16.32 -15.72 2.02
N ASP A 330 -16.22 -16.91 1.43
CA ASP A 330 -17.19 -18.00 1.44
C ASP A 330 -16.65 -19.28 2.12
N VAL A 331 -15.36 -19.30 2.49
CA VAL A 331 -14.73 -20.42 3.20
C VAL A 331 -15.35 -20.64 4.57
N THR A 332 -15.43 -21.89 5.01
CA THR A 332 -15.95 -22.24 6.34
C THR A 332 -14.84 -22.73 7.28
N ASP A 333 -15.06 -22.57 8.59
CA ASP A 333 -14.30 -23.26 9.63
C ASP A 333 -14.85 -24.67 9.88
N LYS A 334 -14.25 -25.39 10.83
CA LYS A 334 -14.63 -26.73 11.27
C LYS A 334 -16.05 -26.84 11.81
N ASN A 335 -16.66 -25.71 12.18
CA ASN A 335 -18.05 -25.64 12.64
C ASN A 335 -19.00 -25.25 11.51
N GLY A 336 -18.52 -25.14 10.26
CA GLY A 336 -19.30 -24.70 9.11
C GLY A 336 -19.57 -23.19 9.09
N LEU A 337 -18.91 -22.38 9.92
CA LEU A 337 -19.14 -20.94 9.97
C LEU A 337 -18.36 -20.24 8.86
N SER A 338 -19.09 -19.57 7.97
CA SER A 338 -18.53 -18.63 7.00
C SER A 338 -17.94 -17.39 7.71
N PRO A 339 -17.13 -16.55 7.04
CA PRO A 339 -16.57 -15.34 7.63
C PRO A 339 -17.67 -14.37 8.11
N LEU A 340 -18.78 -14.28 7.38
CA LEU A 340 -19.95 -13.49 7.78
C LEU A 340 -20.63 -14.05 9.04
N LEU A 341 -20.86 -15.36 9.11
CA LEU A 341 -21.43 -15.99 10.32
C LEU A 341 -20.48 -15.90 11.52
N LEU A 342 -19.17 -15.97 11.27
CA LEU A 342 -18.15 -15.75 12.29
C LEU A 342 -18.21 -14.31 12.83
N ALA A 343 -18.29 -13.30 11.97
CA ALA A 343 -18.44 -11.90 12.38
C ALA A 343 -19.70 -11.69 13.23
N ILE A 344 -20.80 -12.35 12.87
CA ILE A 344 -22.05 -12.36 13.65
C ILE A 344 -21.84 -13.02 15.01
N ARG A 345 -21.20 -14.21 15.07
CA ARG A 345 -20.93 -14.92 16.32
C ARG A 345 -20.07 -14.12 17.30
N GLU A 346 -19.10 -13.37 16.80
CA GLU A 346 -18.21 -12.53 17.62
C GLU A 346 -18.83 -11.15 17.95
N GLY A 347 -19.92 -10.79 17.25
CA GLY A 347 -20.64 -9.53 17.42
C GLY A 347 -19.89 -8.32 16.88
N GLN A 348 -19.18 -8.48 15.77
CA GLN A 348 -18.35 -7.46 15.14
C GLN A 348 -19.16 -6.62 14.14
N ILE A 349 -19.93 -5.63 14.63
CA ILE A 349 -20.89 -4.84 13.84
C ILE A 349 -20.28 -4.24 12.56
N THR A 350 -19.12 -3.59 12.67
CA THR A 350 -18.43 -2.95 11.54
C THR A 350 -18.05 -3.97 10.46
N ILE A 351 -17.61 -5.16 10.85
CA ILE A 351 -17.25 -6.25 9.93
C ILE A 351 -18.51 -6.88 9.32
N ILE A 352 -19.61 -7.00 10.08
CA ILE A 352 -20.89 -7.46 9.57
C ILE A 352 -21.41 -6.51 8.48
N GLN A 353 -21.37 -5.19 8.73
CA GLN A 353 -21.75 -4.16 7.76
C GLN A 353 -20.87 -4.20 6.51
N LEU A 354 -19.56 -4.36 6.69
CA LEU A 354 -18.61 -4.56 5.59
C LEU A 354 -19.01 -5.77 4.73
N LEU A 355 -19.08 -6.96 5.34
CA LEU A 355 -19.34 -8.22 4.63
C LEU A 355 -20.74 -8.27 3.98
N LEU A 356 -21.76 -7.70 4.61
CA LEU A 356 -23.09 -7.56 3.99
C LEU A 356 -23.11 -6.50 2.88
N GLY A 357 -22.34 -5.43 3.04
CA GLY A 357 -22.16 -4.38 2.03
C GLY A 357 -21.51 -4.88 0.74
N LEU A 358 -20.76 -5.98 0.83
CA LEU A 358 -20.21 -6.74 -0.28
C LEU A 358 -21.23 -7.63 -1.02
N GLY A 359 -22.49 -7.67 -0.55
CA GLY A 359 -23.54 -8.50 -1.15
C GLY A 359 -23.45 -9.98 -0.81
N LEU A 360 -22.70 -10.36 0.25
CA LEU A 360 -22.61 -11.76 0.66
C LEU A 360 -23.97 -12.30 1.13
N PRO A 361 -24.35 -13.51 0.70
CA PRO A 361 -25.62 -14.11 1.10
C PRO A 361 -25.62 -14.43 2.59
N LEU A 362 -26.76 -14.20 3.24
CA LEU A 362 -26.97 -14.52 4.65
C LEU A 362 -28.20 -15.41 4.82
N ASP A 363 -27.99 -16.59 5.40
CA ASP A 363 -29.06 -17.42 5.93
C ASP A 363 -29.48 -16.88 7.32
N MET A 364 -30.75 -16.52 7.46
CA MET A 364 -31.28 -15.92 8.68
C MET A 364 -31.36 -16.88 9.86
N ASP A 365 -31.53 -18.18 9.62
CA ASP A 365 -31.57 -19.19 10.69
C ASP A 365 -30.14 -19.53 11.15
N ALA A 366 -29.19 -19.62 10.21
CA ALA A 366 -27.77 -19.70 10.56
C ALA A 366 -27.31 -18.46 11.35
N ALA A 367 -27.78 -17.26 10.99
CA ALA A 367 -27.49 -16.03 11.71
C ALA A 367 -28.03 -16.07 13.15
N LYS A 368 -29.28 -16.51 13.35
CA LYS A 368 -29.87 -16.69 14.70
C LYS A 368 -29.06 -17.66 15.55
N ASN A 369 -28.64 -18.78 14.97
CA ASN A 369 -27.82 -19.76 15.65
C ASN A 369 -26.46 -19.19 16.04
N ALA A 370 -25.80 -18.44 15.15
CA ALA A 370 -24.54 -17.77 15.43
C ALA A 370 -24.66 -16.73 16.55
N MET A 371 -25.80 -16.02 16.65
CA MET A 371 -26.06 -15.04 17.71
C MET A 371 -26.40 -15.66 19.08
N SER A 372 -26.72 -16.96 19.14
CA SER A 372 -27.25 -17.64 20.34
C SER A 372 -26.32 -17.63 21.56
N THR A 373 -25.04 -17.31 21.38
CA THR A 373 -24.03 -17.21 22.45
C THR A 373 -23.74 -15.76 22.88
N LEU A 374 -24.22 -14.76 22.14
CA LEU A 374 -23.95 -13.35 22.42
C LEU A 374 -24.77 -12.79 23.59
N ASN A 375 -24.32 -11.70 24.21
CA ASN A 375 -25.14 -10.97 25.18
C ASN A 375 -26.30 -10.20 24.51
N MET A 376 -27.31 -9.81 25.29
CA MET A 376 -28.51 -9.16 24.76
C MET A 376 -28.23 -7.85 24.01
N ILE A 377 -27.23 -7.07 24.45
CA ILE A 377 -26.88 -5.78 23.82
C ILE A 377 -26.33 -6.00 22.41
N LYS A 378 -25.30 -6.87 22.28
CA LYS A 378 -24.72 -7.22 20.98
C LYS A 378 -25.77 -7.82 20.04
N ARG A 379 -26.64 -8.71 20.55
CA ARG A 379 -27.74 -9.28 19.76
C ARG A 379 -28.66 -8.19 19.19
N ARG A 380 -29.11 -7.25 20.02
CA ARG A 380 -30.00 -6.15 19.56
C ARG A 380 -29.34 -5.30 18.48
N SER A 381 -28.06 -4.95 18.64
CA SER A 381 -27.32 -4.19 17.63
C SER A 381 -27.19 -4.96 16.30
N ILE A 382 -26.96 -6.27 16.35
CA ILE A 382 -26.93 -7.09 15.13
C ILE A 382 -28.33 -7.19 14.51
N GLU A 383 -29.37 -7.41 15.32
CA GLU A 383 -30.76 -7.46 14.85
C GLU A 383 -31.18 -6.16 14.16
N GLU A 384 -30.73 -5.01 14.66
CA GLU A 384 -30.92 -3.69 14.04
C GLU A 384 -30.24 -3.64 12.66
N VAL A 385 -28.97 -4.02 12.56
CA VAL A 385 -28.24 -4.11 11.28
C VAL A 385 -28.97 -5.04 10.30
N LEU A 386 -29.36 -6.23 10.76
CA LEU A 386 -30.08 -7.21 9.93
C LEU A 386 -31.47 -6.73 9.52
N SER A 387 -32.11 -5.84 10.28
CA SER A 387 -33.42 -5.29 9.94
C SER A 387 -33.40 -4.44 8.65
N HIS A 388 -32.25 -3.83 8.33
CA HIS A 388 -32.09 -3.02 7.12
C HIS A 388 -31.93 -3.83 5.83
N ILE A 389 -31.57 -5.12 5.94
CA ILE A 389 -31.38 -6.02 4.79
C ILE A 389 -32.44 -7.11 4.69
N ARG A 390 -33.37 -7.19 5.65
CA ARG A 390 -34.51 -8.09 5.51
C ARG A 390 -35.35 -7.64 4.33
N PRO A 391 -35.86 -8.57 3.51
CA PRO A 391 -36.95 -8.26 2.61
C PRO A 391 -38.06 -7.66 3.46
N GLN A 392 -38.36 -6.38 3.30
CA GLN A 392 -39.58 -5.82 3.85
C GLN A 392 -40.71 -6.72 3.34
N PRO A 393 -41.60 -7.24 4.20
CA PRO A 393 -42.72 -8.00 3.72
C PRO A 393 -43.43 -7.11 2.69
N THR A 394 -43.44 -7.56 1.43
CA THR A 394 -44.36 -7.00 0.45
C THR A 394 -45.72 -7.02 1.13
N PRO A 395 -46.38 -5.88 1.36
CA PRO A 395 -47.77 -5.89 1.79
C PRO A 395 -48.46 -6.85 0.84
N ALA A 396 -49.09 -7.89 1.40
CA ALA A 396 -49.75 -8.94 0.62
C ALA A 396 -50.45 -8.28 -0.56
N THR A 397 -50.04 -8.64 -1.78
CA THR A 397 -50.58 -8.09 -3.01
C THR A 397 -52.05 -8.50 -3.12
N ASN A 398 -52.91 -7.72 -2.48
CA ASN A 398 -53.87 -6.97 -3.29
C ASN A 398 -53.02 -6.18 -4.28
N ALA A 399 -52.98 -6.65 -5.52
CA ALA A 399 -52.46 -5.90 -6.66
C ALA A 399 -53.28 -4.62 -6.86
N LYS A 400 -53.15 -3.67 -5.92
CA LYS A 400 -53.46 -2.28 -6.17
C LYS A 400 -52.19 -1.69 -6.72
N THR A 401 -52.13 -1.71 -8.05
CA THR A 401 -51.49 -0.68 -8.88
C THR A 401 -51.34 0.60 -8.08
N THR A 402 -50.14 0.85 -7.55
CA THR A 402 -49.76 2.19 -7.11
C THR A 402 -49.90 3.05 -8.36
N LYS A 403 -50.85 3.99 -8.36
CA LYS A 403 -50.96 4.96 -9.45
C LYS A 403 -49.56 5.59 -9.61
N PRO A 404 -49.02 5.65 -10.84
CA PRO A 404 -47.71 6.25 -11.06
C PRO A 404 -47.69 7.65 -10.46
N LYS A 405 -46.67 7.97 -9.64
CA LYS A 405 -46.61 9.22 -8.87
C LYS A 405 -46.54 10.44 -9.78
N ASN A 406 -46.06 10.27 -11.01
CA ASN A 406 -46.07 11.25 -12.10
C ASN A 406 -46.16 10.56 -13.48
N VAL A 407 -46.32 11.35 -14.55
CA VAL A 407 -46.43 10.85 -15.94
C VAL A 407 -45.14 10.14 -16.40
N LEU A 408 -43.97 10.57 -15.94
CA LEU A 408 -42.69 9.96 -16.30
C LEU A 408 -42.56 8.52 -15.77
N ASP A 409 -43.02 8.26 -14.55
CA ASP A 409 -43.07 6.92 -13.97
C ASP A 409 -44.01 6.00 -14.77
N HIS A 410 -45.11 6.56 -15.29
CA HIS A 410 -46.00 5.82 -16.18
C HIS A 410 -45.31 5.45 -17.49
N CYS A 411 -44.60 6.40 -18.11
CA CYS A 411 -43.81 6.16 -19.32
C CYS A 411 -42.73 5.08 -19.08
N GLN A 412 -41.98 5.19 -17.98
CA GLN A 412 -40.98 4.20 -17.57
C GLN A 412 -41.60 2.79 -17.48
N ASN A 413 -42.71 2.63 -16.75
CA ASN A 413 -43.36 1.33 -16.57
C ASN A 413 -43.90 0.74 -17.88
N ARG A 414 -44.42 1.59 -18.77
CA ARG A 414 -44.83 1.16 -20.12
C ARG A 414 -43.65 0.65 -20.93
N LEU A 415 -42.53 1.37 -20.91
CA LEU A 415 -41.30 0.97 -21.60
C LEU A 415 -40.72 -0.33 -21.03
N ILE A 416 -40.72 -0.52 -19.70
CA ILE A 416 -40.30 -1.79 -19.07
C ILE A 416 -41.19 -2.94 -19.54
N THR A 417 -42.51 -2.75 -19.56
CA THR A 417 -43.45 -3.79 -19.99
C THR A 417 -43.25 -4.15 -21.46
N ALA A 418 -43.17 -3.14 -22.32
CA ALA A 418 -42.88 -3.35 -23.74
C ALA A 418 -41.54 -4.05 -23.96
N ALA A 419 -40.52 -3.67 -23.19
CA ALA A 419 -39.19 -4.26 -23.26
C ALA A 419 -39.15 -5.75 -22.90
N LYS A 420 -40.05 -6.22 -22.01
CA LYS A 420 -40.18 -7.63 -21.59
C LYS A 420 -40.93 -8.49 -22.61
N THR A 421 -41.75 -7.90 -23.48
CA THR A 421 -42.60 -8.62 -24.44
C THR A 421 -42.02 -8.70 -25.85
N ILE A 422 -40.80 -8.21 -26.07
CA ILE A 422 -40.17 -8.20 -27.40
C ILE A 422 -39.83 -9.63 -27.85
N PRO A 423 -40.10 -10.00 -29.13
CA PRO A 423 -39.77 -11.31 -29.67
C PRO A 423 -38.27 -11.62 -29.67
N GLU A 424 -37.92 -12.91 -29.54
CA GLU A 424 -36.52 -13.34 -29.46
C GLU A 424 -35.67 -12.96 -30.67
N ALA A 425 -36.27 -12.95 -31.87
CA ALA A 425 -35.61 -12.59 -33.12
C ALA A 425 -35.03 -11.16 -33.12
N ASP A 426 -35.61 -10.24 -32.33
CA ASP A 426 -35.21 -8.84 -32.28
C ASP A 426 -34.12 -8.57 -31.22
N PHE A 427 -33.80 -9.53 -30.35
CA PHE A 427 -32.77 -9.34 -29.32
C PHE A 427 -31.36 -9.14 -29.89
N ALA A 428 -31.07 -9.68 -31.08
CA ALA A 428 -29.73 -9.60 -31.66
C ALA A 428 -29.27 -8.17 -31.99
N ARG A 429 -30.20 -7.24 -32.23
CA ARG A 429 -29.92 -5.83 -32.54
C ARG A 429 -30.08 -4.92 -31.33
N ARG A 430 -30.45 -5.49 -30.18
CA ARG A 430 -30.77 -4.75 -28.98
C ARG A 430 -29.53 -4.59 -28.12
N CYS A 431 -29.22 -3.37 -27.71
CA CYS A 431 -28.02 -3.04 -26.95
C CYS A 431 -28.37 -2.52 -25.55
N ASN A 432 -27.79 -3.14 -24.53
CA ASN A 432 -27.89 -2.66 -23.16
C ASN A 432 -26.71 -1.75 -22.82
N ILE A 433 -26.97 -0.63 -22.16
CA ILE A 433 -25.96 0.37 -21.79
C ILE A 433 -25.79 0.43 -20.28
N LEU A 434 -24.55 0.32 -19.81
CA LEU A 434 -24.14 0.65 -18.44
C LEU A 434 -23.36 1.96 -18.44
N SER A 435 -23.81 2.94 -17.65
CA SER A 435 -23.21 4.27 -17.52
C SER A 435 -22.87 4.55 -16.05
N LEU A 436 -21.62 4.93 -15.78
CA LEU A 436 -21.06 5.05 -14.44
C LEU A 436 -20.54 6.47 -14.19
N ASP A 437 -21.06 7.12 -13.15
CA ASP A 437 -20.67 8.50 -12.80
C ASP A 437 -19.23 8.59 -12.26
N GLY A 438 -18.65 9.79 -12.35
CA GLY A 438 -17.43 10.13 -11.61
C GLY A 438 -17.69 10.55 -10.17
N GLY A 439 -16.73 10.27 -9.28
CA GLY A 439 -16.89 10.60 -7.86
C GLY A 439 -15.82 10.12 -6.90
N GLY A 440 -14.59 9.87 -7.38
CA GLY A 440 -13.48 9.44 -6.52
C GLY A 440 -13.79 8.16 -5.75
N ILE A 441 -13.33 8.05 -4.50
CA ILE A 441 -13.52 6.85 -3.67
C ILE A 441 -15.00 6.44 -3.50
N ARG A 442 -15.94 7.39 -3.66
CA ARG A 442 -17.37 7.12 -3.59
C ARG A 442 -17.86 6.12 -4.66
N GLY A 443 -17.05 5.83 -5.68
CA GLY A 443 -17.28 4.70 -6.59
C GLY A 443 -17.45 3.34 -5.88
N ILE A 444 -17.01 3.19 -4.63
CA ILE A 444 -17.35 2.02 -3.79
C ILE A 444 -18.88 1.80 -3.69
N ALA A 445 -19.68 2.87 -3.61
CA ALA A 445 -21.13 2.76 -3.58
C ALA A 445 -21.69 2.24 -4.92
N THR A 446 -21.12 2.71 -6.04
CA THR A 446 -21.43 2.22 -7.39
C THR A 446 -21.11 0.73 -7.50
N ILE A 447 -19.93 0.29 -7.03
CA ILE A 447 -19.53 -1.12 -7.03
C ILE A 447 -20.48 -1.98 -6.20
N SER A 448 -20.92 -1.51 -5.02
CA SER A 448 -21.89 -2.25 -4.18
C SER A 448 -23.25 -2.45 -4.88
N ILE A 449 -23.73 -1.45 -5.63
CA ILE A 449 -24.94 -1.58 -6.45
C ILE A 449 -24.73 -2.61 -7.58
N LEU A 450 -23.58 -2.55 -8.26
CA LEU A 450 -23.23 -3.50 -9.32
C LEU A 450 -23.07 -4.93 -8.78
N LEU A 451 -22.53 -5.11 -7.57
CA LEU A 451 -22.44 -6.40 -6.89
C LEU A 451 -23.82 -6.99 -6.66
N SER A 452 -24.76 -6.15 -6.19
CA SER A 452 -26.16 -6.58 -5.99
C SER A 452 -26.80 -6.95 -7.33
N LEU A 453 -26.56 -6.18 -8.40
CA LEU A 453 -27.07 -6.48 -9.73
C LEU A 453 -26.51 -7.80 -10.28
N GLU A 454 -25.19 -8.03 -10.20
CA GLU A 454 -24.54 -9.27 -10.65
C GLU A 454 -25.03 -10.48 -9.84
N THR A 455 -25.22 -10.32 -8.52
CA THR A 455 -25.74 -11.38 -7.64
C THR A 455 -27.18 -11.77 -7.98
N VAL A 456 -28.07 -10.80 -8.19
CA VAL A 456 -29.47 -11.08 -8.56
C VAL A 456 -29.53 -11.68 -9.98
N LEU A 457 -28.72 -11.18 -10.91
CA LEU A 457 -28.60 -11.75 -12.25
C LEU A 457 -28.17 -13.22 -12.22
N ALA A 458 -27.12 -13.54 -11.45
CA ALA A 458 -26.66 -14.92 -11.28
C ALA A 458 -27.72 -15.82 -10.65
N LYS A 459 -28.45 -15.32 -9.65
CA LYS A 459 -29.55 -16.04 -9.00
C LYS A 459 -30.68 -16.38 -9.98
N HIS A 460 -31.12 -15.42 -10.79
CA HIS A 460 -32.20 -15.65 -11.77
C HIS A 460 -31.75 -16.51 -12.95
N TYR A 461 -30.48 -16.42 -13.32
CA TYR A 461 -29.93 -17.23 -14.40
C TYR A 461 -29.65 -18.67 -13.97
N GLY A 462 -29.36 -18.89 -12.68
CA GLY A 462 -29.03 -20.21 -12.12
C GLY A 462 -27.57 -20.63 -12.32
N LYS A 463 -26.71 -19.74 -12.82
CA LYS A 463 -25.26 -19.94 -12.96
C LYS A 463 -24.53 -18.63 -12.67
N GLN A 464 -23.23 -18.72 -12.40
CA GLN A 464 -22.34 -17.57 -12.37
C GLN A 464 -22.34 -16.87 -13.74
N VAL A 465 -22.53 -15.54 -13.72
CA VAL A 465 -22.63 -14.68 -14.89
C VAL A 465 -21.91 -13.38 -14.59
N ARG A 466 -21.26 -12.80 -15.61
CA ARG A 466 -20.60 -11.51 -15.47
C ARG A 466 -21.50 -10.43 -16.05
N LEU A 467 -21.41 -9.21 -15.53
CA LEU A 467 -22.08 -8.07 -16.17
C LEU A 467 -21.68 -7.90 -17.65
N ASN A 468 -20.46 -8.32 -18.03
CA ASN A 468 -20.00 -8.35 -19.42
C ASN A 468 -20.86 -9.21 -20.36
N ASP A 469 -21.47 -10.28 -19.86
CA ASP A 469 -22.35 -11.12 -20.66
C ASP A 469 -23.72 -10.45 -20.90
N ALA A 470 -24.06 -9.42 -20.12
CA ALA A 470 -25.37 -8.75 -20.13
C ALA A 470 -25.39 -7.36 -20.80
N PHE A 471 -24.31 -6.60 -20.69
CA PHE A 471 -24.20 -5.24 -21.23
C PHE A 471 -23.39 -5.20 -22.51
N ASP A 472 -23.75 -4.32 -23.45
CA ASP A 472 -23.09 -4.15 -24.75
C ASP A 472 -22.25 -2.87 -24.81
N TRP A 473 -22.65 -1.88 -24.02
CA TRP A 473 -21.97 -0.60 -23.92
C TRP A 473 -21.61 -0.27 -22.48
N TYR A 474 -20.43 0.31 -22.31
CA TYR A 474 -19.90 0.79 -21.05
C TYR A 474 -19.51 2.26 -21.22
N ALA A 475 -20.05 3.14 -20.40
CA ALA A 475 -19.68 4.54 -20.35
C ALA A 475 -19.25 4.90 -18.94
N GLY A 476 -18.21 5.72 -18.82
CA GLY A 476 -17.74 6.13 -17.50
C GLY A 476 -16.98 7.45 -17.49
N THR A 477 -17.09 8.14 -16.36
CA THR A 477 -16.34 9.38 -16.08
C THR A 477 -15.52 9.22 -14.81
N SER A 478 -14.29 9.69 -14.78
CA SER A 478 -13.38 9.59 -13.64
C SER A 478 -13.28 8.15 -13.12
N THR A 479 -13.50 7.91 -11.83
CA THR A 479 -13.63 6.56 -11.26
C THR A 479 -14.57 5.66 -12.07
N GLY A 480 -15.73 6.15 -12.51
CA GLY A 480 -16.65 5.39 -13.35
C GLY A 480 -16.03 4.96 -14.69
N GLY A 481 -15.10 5.74 -15.24
CA GLY A 481 -14.30 5.41 -16.41
C GLY A 481 -13.34 4.24 -16.17
N ILE A 482 -12.66 4.24 -15.02
CA ILE A 482 -11.80 3.10 -14.59
C ILE A 482 -12.64 1.83 -14.46
N LEU A 483 -13.81 1.92 -13.81
CA LEU A 483 -14.73 0.79 -13.64
C LEU A 483 -15.29 0.30 -14.98
N ALA A 484 -15.66 1.21 -15.89
CA ALA A 484 -16.16 0.88 -17.21
C ALA A 484 -15.13 0.09 -18.03
N LEU A 485 -13.86 0.54 -18.02
CA LEU A 485 -12.76 -0.16 -18.67
C LEU A 485 -12.56 -1.56 -18.06
N ALA A 486 -12.45 -1.67 -16.74
CA ALA A 486 -12.22 -2.93 -16.05
C ALA A 486 -13.35 -3.97 -16.26
N LEU A 487 -14.61 -3.53 -16.27
CA LEU A 487 -15.78 -4.41 -16.49
C LEU A 487 -15.94 -4.83 -17.97
N SER A 488 -15.54 -3.94 -18.90
CA SER A 488 -15.70 -4.19 -20.34
C SER A 488 -14.76 -5.26 -20.90
N GLU A 489 -13.64 -5.54 -20.21
CA GLU A 489 -12.69 -6.58 -20.58
C GLU A 489 -13.32 -7.99 -20.47
N GLY A 490 -14.24 -8.17 -19.52
CA GLY A 490 -14.99 -9.41 -19.33
C GLY A 490 -14.23 -10.53 -18.63
N SER A 491 -12.95 -10.37 -18.28
CA SER A 491 -12.16 -11.32 -17.49
C SER A 491 -12.48 -11.28 -15.99
N ARG A 492 -13.03 -10.16 -15.51
CA ARG A 492 -13.24 -9.83 -14.08
C ARG A 492 -14.72 -9.87 -13.70
N SER A 493 -15.01 -10.35 -12.49
CA SER A 493 -16.31 -10.12 -11.81
C SER A 493 -16.37 -8.72 -11.22
N VAL A 494 -17.55 -8.25 -10.80
CA VAL A 494 -17.66 -6.98 -10.07
C VAL A 494 -16.88 -7.05 -8.75
N PHE A 495 -16.82 -8.23 -8.11
CA PHE A 495 -16.05 -8.43 -6.89
C PHE A 495 -14.53 -8.29 -7.13
N ASP A 496 -14.02 -8.74 -8.27
CA ASP A 496 -12.61 -8.53 -8.64
C ASP A 496 -12.29 -7.05 -8.89
N VAL A 497 -13.24 -6.32 -9.49
CA VAL A 497 -13.12 -4.87 -9.68
C VAL A 497 -13.12 -4.13 -8.34
N LEU A 498 -13.91 -4.58 -7.35
CA LEU A 498 -13.83 -4.04 -5.99
C LEU A 498 -12.43 -4.21 -5.41
N ARG A 499 -11.85 -5.41 -5.51
CA ARG A 499 -10.53 -5.73 -4.97
C ARG A 499 -9.45 -4.84 -5.58
N LEU A 500 -9.50 -4.65 -6.90
CA LEU A 500 -8.67 -3.69 -7.62
C LEU A 500 -8.85 -2.28 -7.05
N TYR A 501 -10.09 -1.84 -6.88
CA TYR A 501 -10.39 -0.49 -6.40
C TYR A 501 -9.90 -0.22 -4.98
N LEU A 502 -10.00 -1.21 -4.08
CA LEU A 502 -9.46 -1.12 -2.71
C LEU A 502 -7.92 -0.99 -2.71
N ARG A 503 -7.21 -1.78 -3.55
CA ARG A 503 -5.76 -1.64 -3.72
C ARG A 503 -5.37 -0.30 -4.33
N PHE A 504 -6.17 0.18 -5.28
CA PHE A 504 -5.94 1.44 -5.97
C PHE A 504 -6.01 2.62 -5.01
N ARG A 505 -7.04 2.69 -4.15
CA ARG A 505 -7.17 3.69 -3.08
C ARG A 505 -5.88 3.83 -2.28
N ASP A 506 -5.37 2.70 -1.79
CA ASP A 506 -4.21 2.65 -0.89
C ASP A 506 -2.88 2.99 -1.58
N LYS A 507 -2.79 2.86 -2.91
CA LYS A 507 -1.60 3.24 -3.70
C LYS A 507 -1.64 4.69 -4.19
N VAL A 508 -2.84 5.22 -4.44
CA VAL A 508 -3.05 6.48 -5.16
C VAL A 508 -3.23 7.67 -4.23
N PHE A 509 -4.00 7.54 -3.15
CA PHE A 509 -4.28 8.64 -2.21
C PHE A 509 -3.26 8.64 -1.05
N CYS A 510 -1.97 8.78 -1.39
CA CYS A 510 -0.88 8.82 -0.43
C CYS A 510 -0.08 10.11 -0.52
N GLY A 511 0.09 10.80 0.62
CA GLY A 511 0.87 12.03 0.73
C GLY A 511 0.00 13.28 0.72
N ASN A 512 0.59 14.43 0.35
CA ASN A 512 -0.11 15.71 0.29
C ASN A 512 -0.64 15.98 -1.12
N ARG A 513 -1.72 16.76 -1.22
CA ARG A 513 -2.25 17.22 -2.50
C ARG A 513 -1.36 18.33 -3.11
N PRO A 514 -1.24 18.41 -4.45
CA PRO A 514 -1.69 17.41 -5.42
C PRO A 514 -0.89 16.10 -5.29
N TYR A 515 -1.57 14.97 -5.46
CA TYR A 515 -0.99 13.64 -5.32
C TYR A 515 -0.02 13.32 -6.46
N ASP A 516 0.94 12.43 -6.16
CA ASP A 516 1.94 11.98 -7.13
C ASP A 516 1.29 11.22 -8.30
N SER A 517 1.29 11.87 -9.47
CA SER A 517 0.71 11.35 -10.69
C SER A 517 1.42 10.10 -11.21
N ALA A 518 2.70 9.89 -10.87
CA ALA A 518 3.43 8.70 -11.27
C ALA A 518 2.90 7.44 -10.56
N ARG A 519 2.40 7.58 -9.32
CA ARG A 519 1.77 6.47 -8.59
C ARG A 519 0.44 6.07 -9.20
N LEU A 520 -0.39 7.05 -9.55
CA LEU A 520 -1.65 6.85 -10.26
C LEU A 520 -1.41 6.13 -11.59
N GLU A 521 -0.47 6.63 -12.39
CA GLU A 521 -0.13 6.03 -13.68
C GLU A 521 0.40 4.60 -13.53
N LYS A 522 1.32 4.37 -12.59
CA LYS A 522 1.84 3.02 -12.32
C LYS A 522 0.71 2.07 -11.89
N ALA A 523 -0.16 2.49 -10.98
CA ALA A 523 -1.29 1.67 -10.54
C ALA A 523 -2.26 1.35 -11.69
N LEU A 524 -2.53 2.30 -12.58
CA LEU A 524 -3.35 2.07 -13.77
C LEU A 524 -2.68 1.11 -14.75
N LYS A 525 -1.37 1.21 -14.97
CA LYS A 525 -0.60 0.27 -15.81
C LYS A 525 -0.56 -1.12 -15.22
N ASP A 526 -0.31 -1.26 -13.92
CA ASP A 526 -0.24 -2.54 -13.23
C ASP A 526 -1.59 -3.27 -13.29
N GLU A 527 -2.72 -2.56 -13.20
CA GLU A 527 -4.05 -3.17 -13.13
C GLU A 527 -4.76 -3.27 -14.50
N LEU A 528 -4.63 -2.29 -15.41
CA LEU A 528 -5.25 -2.35 -16.75
C LEU A 528 -4.32 -2.94 -17.82
N GLY A 529 -3.01 -3.06 -17.53
CA GLY A 529 -2.01 -3.55 -18.47
C GLY A 529 -1.81 -2.63 -19.67
N ASP A 530 -1.17 -3.16 -20.71
CA ASP A 530 -0.91 -2.45 -21.98
C ASP A 530 -2.03 -2.57 -23.01
N ALA A 531 -3.23 -2.95 -22.58
CA ALA A 531 -4.38 -3.18 -23.44
C ALA A 531 -4.76 -1.91 -24.23
N GLN A 532 -5.04 -2.10 -25.52
CA GLN A 532 -5.54 -1.03 -26.39
C GLN A 532 -7.05 -0.90 -26.29
N LEU A 533 -7.55 0.34 -26.33
CA LEU A 533 -8.97 0.65 -26.27
C LEU A 533 -9.71 0.17 -27.52
N GLY A 534 -9.11 0.28 -28.71
CA GLY A 534 -9.74 -0.08 -29.99
C GLY A 534 -9.40 -1.46 -30.56
N ARG A 535 -8.46 -2.22 -29.97
CA ARG A 535 -8.08 -3.58 -30.43
C ARG A 535 -8.33 -4.67 -29.40
N ASP A 536 -8.10 -4.40 -28.12
CA ASP A 536 -8.15 -5.42 -27.05
C ASP A 536 -9.43 -5.36 -26.21
N ALA A 537 -10.21 -4.28 -26.30
CA ALA A 537 -11.44 -4.10 -25.53
C ALA A 537 -12.65 -4.78 -26.19
N SER A 538 -12.61 -6.10 -26.33
CA SER A 538 -13.79 -6.98 -26.46
C SER A 538 -14.82 -6.62 -27.57
N LYS A 539 -15.88 -7.42 -27.72
CA LYS A 539 -17.00 -7.12 -28.63
C LYS A 539 -17.83 -5.89 -28.18
N LYS A 540 -17.40 -5.18 -27.13
CA LYS A 540 -18.18 -4.20 -26.38
C LYS A 540 -17.79 -2.78 -26.74
N ARG A 541 -18.73 -1.85 -26.64
CA ARG A 541 -18.50 -0.43 -26.93
C ARG A 541 -18.26 0.33 -25.64
N VAL A 542 -17.01 0.69 -25.41
CA VAL A 542 -16.56 1.48 -24.27
C VAL A 542 -16.37 2.95 -24.64
N VAL A 543 -16.81 3.83 -23.74
CA VAL A 543 -16.66 5.28 -23.78
C VAL A 543 -16.14 5.79 -22.45
N VAL A 544 -15.09 6.61 -22.49
CA VAL A 544 -14.52 7.28 -21.32
C VAL A 544 -14.42 8.77 -21.57
N THR A 545 -14.93 9.61 -20.67
CA THR A 545 -14.97 11.07 -20.88
C THR A 545 -13.74 11.77 -20.29
N ALA A 546 -13.28 12.85 -20.93
CA ALA A 546 -12.27 13.74 -20.40
C ALA A 546 -12.52 15.16 -20.90
N THR A 547 -12.04 16.16 -20.16
CA THR A 547 -12.12 17.56 -20.58
C THR A 547 -10.82 17.98 -21.20
N LYS A 548 -10.84 18.41 -22.47
CA LYS A 548 -9.68 19.00 -23.13
C LYS A 548 -9.56 20.46 -22.69
N GLY A 549 -8.67 20.69 -21.73
CA GLY A 549 -8.51 21.96 -21.04
C GLY A 549 -7.50 22.91 -21.69
N ASN A 550 -6.75 22.46 -22.70
CA ASN A 550 -5.76 23.27 -23.43
C ASN A 550 -6.35 24.08 -24.59
N VAL A 551 -7.68 24.17 -24.69
CA VAL A 551 -8.42 24.92 -25.71
C VAL A 551 -9.50 25.78 -25.05
N VAL A 552 -9.85 26.89 -25.71
CA VAL A 552 -10.91 27.79 -25.26
C VAL A 552 -11.89 28.02 -26.43
N PRO A 553 -13.19 27.69 -26.28
CA PRO A 553 -13.80 27.06 -25.10
C PRO A 553 -13.29 25.63 -24.87
N PRO A 554 -13.30 25.12 -23.62
CA PRO A 554 -12.94 23.72 -23.33
C PRO A 554 -13.85 22.75 -24.09
N GLU A 555 -13.27 21.64 -24.54
CA GLU A 555 -13.98 20.63 -25.34
C GLU A 555 -14.14 19.32 -24.58
N LEU A 556 -15.30 18.67 -24.73
CA LEU A 556 -15.51 17.32 -24.23
C LEU A 556 -14.82 16.35 -25.18
N HIS A 557 -13.81 15.64 -24.67
CA HIS A 557 -13.17 14.54 -25.39
C HIS A 557 -13.73 13.21 -24.89
N MET A 558 -14.15 12.35 -25.81
CA MET A 558 -14.67 11.02 -25.50
C MET A 558 -13.74 9.98 -26.12
N PHE A 559 -12.98 9.29 -25.28
CA PHE A 559 -12.17 8.16 -25.70
C PHE A 559 -13.10 6.99 -26.01
N ARG A 560 -13.10 6.55 -27.27
CA ARG A 560 -14.00 5.50 -27.78
C ARG A 560 -13.22 4.27 -28.20
N SER A 561 -13.81 3.11 -27.97
CA SER A 561 -13.34 1.81 -28.50
C SER A 561 -13.81 1.54 -29.94
N TYR A 562 -14.67 2.40 -30.48
CA TYR A 562 -15.27 2.25 -31.80
C TYR A 562 -15.10 3.54 -32.62
N PRO A 563 -15.04 3.44 -33.95
CA PRO A 563 -14.93 4.61 -34.80
C PRO A 563 -16.26 5.37 -34.82
N MET A 564 -16.19 6.69 -34.64
CA MET A 564 -17.29 7.61 -34.95
C MET A 564 -17.06 8.33 -36.29
N GLU A 565 -15.79 8.63 -36.60
CA GLU A 565 -15.31 9.23 -37.84
C GLU A 565 -14.14 8.39 -38.40
N ASP A 566 -13.49 8.86 -39.49
CA ASP A 566 -12.31 8.23 -40.12
C ASP A 566 -11.01 8.46 -39.30
N GLU A 567 -11.13 8.42 -37.97
CA GLU A 567 -10.03 8.60 -37.03
C GLU A 567 -9.25 7.30 -36.87
N ARG A 568 -7.97 7.30 -37.25
CA ARG A 568 -7.08 6.13 -37.10
C ARG A 568 -6.55 5.94 -35.67
N ASP A 569 -6.60 6.98 -34.84
CA ASP A 569 -5.90 7.06 -33.56
C ASP A 569 -6.52 6.22 -32.42
N PHE A 570 -7.82 5.90 -32.45
CA PHE A 570 -8.46 5.15 -31.36
C PHE A 570 -7.95 3.70 -31.22
N ARG A 571 -7.37 3.13 -32.29
CA ARG A 571 -6.83 1.76 -32.29
C ARG A 571 -5.52 1.63 -31.52
N GLU A 572 -4.77 2.72 -31.38
CA GLU A 572 -3.47 2.73 -30.69
C GLU A 572 -3.58 3.22 -29.24
N MET A 573 -4.69 3.88 -28.91
CA MET A 573 -4.97 4.43 -27.59
C MET A 573 -4.92 3.36 -26.49
N LYS A 574 -4.09 3.59 -25.47
CA LYS A 574 -3.97 2.69 -24.31
C LYS A 574 -5.11 2.92 -23.31
N GLN A 575 -5.68 1.84 -22.79
CA GLN A 575 -6.77 1.91 -21.81
C GLN A 575 -6.33 2.64 -20.53
N TRP A 576 -5.12 2.36 -20.03
CA TRP A 576 -4.58 3.03 -18.85
C TRP A 576 -4.40 4.54 -19.06
N PHE A 577 -4.11 4.98 -20.29
CA PHE A 577 -3.96 6.40 -20.60
C PHE A 577 -5.32 7.12 -20.63
N ALA A 578 -6.34 6.49 -21.23
CA ALA A 578 -7.71 6.99 -21.16
C ALA A 578 -8.21 7.09 -19.71
N ALA A 579 -7.91 6.06 -18.89
CA ALA A 579 -8.19 6.06 -17.45
C ALA A 579 -7.45 7.21 -16.71
N ARG A 580 -6.19 7.47 -17.07
CA ARG A 580 -5.39 8.56 -16.48
C ARG A 580 -5.96 9.94 -16.81
N CYS A 581 -6.45 10.12 -18.04
CA CYS A 581 -7.05 11.38 -18.50
C CYS A 581 -8.38 11.65 -17.82
N THR A 582 -9.27 10.64 -17.75
CA THR A 582 -10.60 10.82 -17.15
C THR A 582 -10.56 11.10 -15.66
N SER A 583 -9.53 10.64 -14.94
CA SER A 583 -9.38 10.81 -13.49
C SER A 583 -8.45 11.97 -13.08
N ALA A 584 -8.08 12.85 -14.01
CA ALA A 584 -7.19 13.99 -13.76
C ALA A 584 -7.90 15.16 -13.05
N ALA A 585 -8.46 14.90 -11.85
CA ALA A 585 -9.28 15.88 -11.13
C ALA A 585 -8.42 17.09 -10.71
N PRO A 586 -8.83 18.34 -11.08
CA PRO A 586 -8.10 19.54 -10.69
C PRO A 586 -7.92 19.60 -9.17
N THR A 587 -6.76 20.05 -8.71
CA THR A 587 -6.31 20.06 -7.29
C THR A 587 -5.95 18.71 -6.68
N TYR A 588 -6.36 17.59 -7.29
CA TYR A 588 -6.01 16.23 -6.84
C TYR A 588 -4.84 15.66 -7.64
N PHE A 589 -4.89 15.74 -8.97
CA PHE A 589 -3.86 15.22 -9.86
C PHE A 589 -3.49 16.24 -10.93
N SER A 590 -2.24 16.20 -11.37
CA SER A 590 -1.79 17.03 -12.51
C SER A 590 -2.42 16.55 -13.81
N SER A 591 -2.54 17.45 -14.79
CA SER A 591 -3.03 17.12 -16.13
C SER A 591 -2.00 16.26 -16.89
N PRO A 592 -2.38 15.10 -17.47
CA PRO A 592 -1.50 14.39 -18.39
C PRO A 592 -1.26 15.22 -19.64
N ASP A 593 0.01 15.37 -20.00
CA ASP A 593 0.51 16.15 -21.13
C ASP A 593 0.07 17.64 -21.14
N ASN A 594 -0.45 18.16 -20.03
CA ASN A 594 -1.11 19.47 -19.95
C ASN A 594 -2.27 19.64 -20.96
N VAL A 595 -2.90 18.53 -21.39
CA VAL A 595 -4.00 18.53 -22.36
C VAL A 595 -5.34 18.25 -21.68
N TYR A 596 -5.39 17.20 -20.87
CA TYR A 596 -6.65 16.65 -20.36
C TYR A 596 -6.87 16.94 -18.87
N LEU A 597 -8.12 17.17 -18.50
CA LEU A 597 -8.63 17.27 -17.14
C LEU A 597 -9.72 16.22 -16.94
N ASP A 598 -10.10 15.98 -15.69
CA ASP A 598 -11.18 15.05 -15.34
C ASP A 598 -12.47 15.36 -16.12
N GLY A 599 -13.08 14.30 -16.68
CA GLY A 599 -14.32 14.42 -17.45
C GLY A 599 -15.50 14.94 -16.62
N GLY A 600 -15.40 14.90 -15.30
CA GLY A 600 -16.36 15.45 -14.35
C GLY A 600 -16.63 16.95 -14.54
N LEU A 601 -15.69 17.69 -15.14
CA LEU A 601 -15.87 19.11 -15.45
C LEU A 601 -16.86 19.38 -16.60
N MET A 602 -17.21 18.38 -17.40
CA MET A 602 -18.13 18.56 -18.54
C MET A 602 -19.22 17.50 -18.61
N ALA A 603 -18.91 16.26 -18.26
CA ALA A 603 -19.82 15.11 -18.39
C ALA A 603 -19.65 14.15 -17.19
N ASN A 604 -19.87 14.63 -15.95
CA ASN A 604 -19.72 13.77 -14.76
C ASN A 604 -20.68 12.57 -14.74
N ASN A 605 -21.86 12.72 -15.34
CA ASN A 605 -22.75 11.63 -15.70
C ASN A 605 -22.75 11.49 -17.23
N PRO A 606 -22.06 10.47 -17.80
CA PRO A 606 -21.87 10.36 -19.24
C PRO A 606 -23.09 9.80 -20.00
N THR A 607 -24.24 9.65 -19.33
CA THR A 607 -25.38 8.92 -19.90
C THR A 607 -26.01 9.63 -21.10
N SER A 608 -26.16 10.95 -21.05
CA SER A 608 -26.64 11.72 -22.21
C SER A 608 -25.65 11.67 -23.38
N ASP A 609 -24.35 11.67 -23.08
CA ASP A 609 -23.29 11.71 -24.07
C ASP A 609 -23.20 10.37 -24.82
N VAL A 610 -23.24 9.24 -24.09
CA VAL A 610 -23.26 7.91 -24.73
C VAL A 610 -24.55 7.64 -25.50
N LEU A 611 -25.69 8.14 -25.04
CA LEU A 611 -26.95 8.07 -25.81
C LEU A 611 -26.85 8.88 -27.11
N THR A 612 -26.21 10.04 -27.06
CA THR A 612 -25.94 10.85 -28.25
C THR A 612 -25.05 10.08 -29.22
N ASP A 613 -23.99 9.43 -28.73
CA ASP A 613 -23.12 8.59 -29.55
C ASP A 613 -23.89 7.41 -30.18
N PHE A 614 -24.76 6.75 -29.41
CA PHE A 614 -25.61 5.67 -29.91
C PHE A 614 -26.49 6.14 -31.08
N MET A 615 -27.12 7.31 -30.96
CA MET A 615 -27.95 7.90 -32.00
C MET A 615 -27.13 8.22 -33.26
N LYS A 616 -25.96 8.85 -33.12
CA LYS A 616 -25.04 9.14 -34.24
C LYS A 616 -24.58 7.88 -34.96
N LEU A 617 -24.23 6.82 -34.23
CA LEU A 617 -23.87 5.54 -34.86
C LEU A 617 -25.04 4.93 -35.65
N ASN A 618 -26.27 5.08 -35.17
CA ASN A 618 -27.44 4.66 -35.92
C ASN A 618 -27.65 5.49 -37.19
N GLU A 619 -27.44 6.80 -37.13
CA GLU A 619 -27.48 7.67 -38.32
C GLU A 619 -26.42 7.26 -39.35
N ILE A 620 -25.18 7.01 -38.91
CA ILE A 620 -24.10 6.51 -39.77
C ILE A 620 -24.44 5.13 -40.35
N ALA A 621 -25.02 4.22 -39.55
CA ALA A 621 -25.44 2.91 -40.03
C ALA A 621 -26.51 3.04 -41.12
N MET A 622 -27.53 3.87 -40.89
CA MET A 622 -28.60 4.13 -41.86
C MET A 622 -28.07 4.77 -43.15
N ALA A 623 -27.16 5.75 -43.05
CA ALA A 623 -26.50 6.36 -44.20
C ALA A 623 -25.71 5.32 -45.04
N ASN A 624 -25.18 4.29 -44.38
CA ASN A 624 -24.48 3.17 -45.00
C ASN A 624 -25.40 1.97 -45.36
N ASN A 625 -26.73 2.15 -45.37
CA ASN A 625 -27.72 1.09 -45.63
C ASN A 625 -27.60 -0.14 -44.69
N LYS A 626 -27.09 0.05 -43.47
CA LYS A 626 -27.06 -0.97 -42.42
C LYS A 626 -28.26 -0.77 -41.49
N PRO A 627 -28.86 -1.86 -40.97
CA PRO A 627 -29.97 -1.74 -40.04
C PRO A 627 -29.53 -1.06 -38.73
N PRO A 628 -30.32 -0.12 -38.19
CA PRO A 628 -29.99 0.54 -36.92
C PRO A 628 -30.11 -0.44 -35.75
N LEU A 629 -29.38 -0.14 -34.68
CA LEU A 629 -29.48 -0.82 -33.39
C LEU A 629 -30.66 -0.25 -32.60
N SER A 630 -31.25 -1.07 -31.73
CA SER A 630 -32.29 -0.64 -30.79
C SER A 630 -31.76 -0.63 -29.35
N LEU A 631 -32.26 0.28 -28.52
CA LEU A 631 -31.89 0.31 -27.10
C LEU A 631 -32.67 -0.76 -26.32
N GLY A 632 -31.93 -1.47 -25.47
CA GLY A 632 -32.43 -2.46 -24.53
C GLY A 632 -32.98 -1.81 -23.27
N CYS A 633 -32.09 -1.66 -22.32
CA CYS A 633 -32.24 -0.79 -21.16
C CYS A 633 -30.96 0.04 -20.97
N VAL A 634 -31.11 1.16 -20.28
CA VAL A 634 -29.99 2.00 -19.86
C VAL A 634 -29.92 1.97 -18.34
N VAL A 635 -28.77 1.59 -17.80
CA VAL A 635 -28.52 1.57 -16.36
C VAL A 635 -27.48 2.63 -16.05
N SER A 636 -27.88 3.69 -15.36
CA SER A 636 -27.03 4.80 -14.93
C SER A 636 -26.83 4.69 -13.42
N VAL A 637 -25.58 4.51 -12.98
CA VAL A 637 -25.26 4.29 -11.56
C VAL A 637 -24.40 5.44 -11.05
N GLY A 638 -24.89 6.12 -10.02
CA GLY A 638 -24.19 7.24 -9.39
C GLY A 638 -23.31 6.82 -8.22
N THR A 639 -22.41 7.73 -7.81
CA THR A 639 -21.50 7.53 -6.67
C THR A 639 -22.08 8.00 -5.33
N GLY A 640 -23.40 8.19 -5.25
CA GLY A 640 -24.09 8.67 -4.04
C GLY A 640 -24.42 10.17 -4.06
N ARG A 641 -25.54 10.52 -3.40
CA ARG A 641 -26.01 11.91 -3.25
C ARG A 641 -25.72 12.39 -1.82
N PRO A 642 -24.87 13.40 -1.62
CA PRO A 642 -24.68 13.98 -0.30
C PRO A 642 -25.99 14.62 0.21
N PRO A 643 -26.18 14.70 1.54
CA PRO A 643 -27.35 15.37 2.09
C PRO A 643 -27.34 16.86 1.70
N PRO A 644 -28.52 17.46 1.47
CA PRO A 644 -28.60 18.88 1.14
C PRO A 644 -28.04 19.72 2.30
N LYS A 645 -27.23 20.73 1.95
CA LYS A 645 -26.68 21.70 2.89
C LYS A 645 -27.31 23.06 2.62
N ASP A 646 -27.87 23.68 3.64
CA ASP A 646 -28.39 25.04 3.53
C ASP A 646 -27.22 26.02 3.43
N ILE A 647 -27.16 26.77 2.33
CA ILE A 647 -26.17 27.83 2.12
C ILE A 647 -26.94 29.17 2.12
N PRO A 648 -26.60 30.13 2.99
CA PRO A 648 -27.26 31.42 2.99
C PRO A 648 -26.99 32.14 1.68
N VAL A 649 -28.07 32.61 1.03
CA VAL A 649 -27.99 33.41 -0.20
C VAL A 649 -27.30 34.73 0.15
N THR A 650 -26.03 34.85 -0.22
CA THR A 650 -25.25 36.08 -0.02
C THR A 650 -25.23 36.88 -1.32
N ASN A 651 -25.59 38.16 -1.25
CA ASN A 651 -25.47 39.07 -2.38
C ASN A 651 -23.98 39.39 -2.59
N ILE A 652 -23.40 38.83 -3.66
CA ILE A 652 -21.98 39.01 -3.98
C ILE A 652 -21.83 40.35 -4.70
N SER A 653 -21.21 41.30 -4.01
CA SER A 653 -20.72 42.54 -4.62
C SER A 653 -19.21 42.38 -4.87
N PHE A 654 -18.78 42.49 -6.13
CA PHE A 654 -17.36 42.52 -6.44
C PHE A 654 -16.74 43.80 -5.84
N PRO A 655 -15.61 43.70 -5.12
CA PRO A 655 -15.02 44.84 -4.43
C PRO A 655 -14.66 45.94 -5.42
N LYS A 656 -15.09 47.18 -5.14
CA LYS A 656 -14.87 48.33 -6.03
C LYS A 656 -13.55 49.05 -5.76
N GLY A 657 -12.78 48.64 -4.76
CA GLY A 657 -11.48 49.24 -4.44
C GLY A 657 -10.78 48.60 -3.23
N PHE A 658 -9.54 49.02 -2.97
CA PHE A 658 -8.66 48.49 -1.91
C PHE A 658 -9.22 48.69 -0.49
N THR A 659 -10.04 49.72 -0.26
CA THR A 659 -10.64 50.02 1.05
C THR A 659 -11.76 49.05 1.43
N ASP A 660 -12.56 48.58 0.46
CA ASP A 660 -13.61 47.57 0.69
C ASP A 660 -13.01 46.22 1.11
N VAL A 661 -11.84 45.89 0.55
CA VAL A 661 -11.09 44.66 0.87
C VAL A 661 -10.55 44.70 2.30
N LEU A 662 -10.16 45.86 2.83
CA LEU A 662 -9.66 45.97 4.20
C LEU A 662 -10.76 45.91 5.26
N GLN A 663 -11.96 46.43 4.99
CA GLN A 663 -13.07 46.41 5.96
C GLN A 663 -13.89 45.11 5.93
N ASN A 664 -14.12 44.53 4.75
CA ASN A 664 -15.01 43.37 4.56
C ASN A 664 -14.29 42.13 4.02
N GLY A 665 -12.94 42.13 4.00
CA GLY A 665 -12.13 41.13 3.30
C GLY A 665 -12.40 39.68 3.72
N TYR A 666 -12.60 39.42 5.01
CA TYR A 666 -12.82 38.04 5.49
C TYR A 666 -14.19 37.48 5.08
N SER A 667 -15.26 38.28 5.18
CA SER A 667 -16.62 37.86 4.80
C SER A 667 -16.80 37.79 3.28
N GLN A 668 -16.17 38.70 2.53
CA GLN A 668 -16.19 38.64 1.06
C GLN A 668 -15.38 37.47 0.52
N PHE A 669 -14.21 37.17 1.12
CA PHE A 669 -13.39 36.02 0.74
C PHE A 669 -14.12 34.70 0.98
N SER A 670 -14.80 34.54 2.12
CA SER A 670 -15.59 33.34 2.41
C SER A 670 -16.81 33.20 1.47
N SER A 671 -17.46 34.30 1.08
CA SER A 671 -18.52 34.31 0.07
C SER A 671 -18.02 33.90 -1.32
N ILE A 672 -16.84 34.39 -1.75
CA ILE A 672 -16.21 33.99 -3.03
C ILE A 672 -15.86 32.50 -3.04
N MET A 673 -15.33 31.97 -1.94
CA MET A 673 -15.03 30.54 -1.81
C MET A 673 -16.30 29.68 -1.82
N SER A 674 -17.36 30.14 -1.14
CA SER A 674 -18.67 29.47 -1.14
C SER A 674 -19.29 29.44 -2.55
N LEU A 675 -19.22 30.56 -3.28
CA LEU A 675 -19.67 30.64 -4.67
C LEU A 675 -18.86 29.74 -5.59
N SER A 676 -17.53 29.73 -5.45
CA SER A 676 -16.64 28.89 -6.24
C SER A 676 -16.95 27.41 -6.03
N LYS A 677 -17.18 27.00 -4.79
CA LYS A 677 -17.63 25.65 -4.46
C LYS A 677 -18.97 25.32 -5.11
N MET A 678 -19.95 26.23 -5.02
CA MET A 678 -21.27 26.04 -5.65
C MET A 678 -21.16 25.87 -7.18
N PHE A 679 -20.28 26.62 -7.85
CA PHE A 679 -20.03 26.45 -9.28
C PHE A 679 -19.40 25.09 -9.60
N ILE A 680 -18.39 24.66 -8.83
CA ILE A 680 -17.78 23.34 -9.00
C ILE A 680 -18.82 22.24 -8.77
N ASP A 681 -19.66 22.35 -7.73
CA ASP A 681 -20.70 21.37 -7.44
C ASP A 681 -21.76 21.28 -8.56
N GLN A 682 -22.10 22.42 -9.19
CA GLN A 682 -23.01 22.43 -10.35
C GLN A 682 -22.39 21.88 -11.62
N ILE A 683 -21.13 22.23 -11.90
CA ILE A 683 -20.39 21.74 -13.07
C ILE A 683 -20.20 20.21 -12.97
N CYS A 684 -19.83 19.73 -11.79
CA CYS A 684 -19.62 18.32 -11.51
C CYS A 684 -20.92 17.58 -11.12
N ALA A 685 -22.10 18.19 -11.30
CA ALA A 685 -23.36 17.56 -10.94
C ALA A 685 -23.61 16.31 -11.81
N SER A 686 -23.77 15.15 -11.17
CA SER A 686 -24.08 13.89 -11.86
C SER A 686 -25.55 13.46 -11.73
N ASP A 687 -26.31 14.12 -10.85
CA ASP A 687 -27.73 13.86 -10.60
C ASP A 687 -28.59 15.12 -10.85
N GLY A 688 -29.90 15.01 -10.67
CA GLY A 688 -30.84 16.11 -10.89
C GLY A 688 -31.10 16.35 -12.39
N PRO A 689 -31.00 17.60 -12.90
CA PRO A 689 -31.35 17.92 -14.29
C PRO A 689 -30.58 17.10 -15.34
N VAL A 690 -29.31 16.76 -15.09
CA VAL A 690 -28.50 15.94 -16.02
C VAL A 690 -29.12 14.55 -16.18
N ALA A 691 -29.47 13.90 -15.08
CA ALA A 691 -30.11 12.58 -15.10
C ALA A 691 -31.51 12.62 -15.72
N GLN A 692 -32.30 13.69 -15.48
CA GLN A 692 -33.61 13.88 -16.09
C GLN A 692 -33.54 14.03 -17.61
N ARG A 693 -32.53 14.77 -18.13
CA ARG A 693 -32.28 14.89 -19.57
C ARG A 693 -31.91 13.54 -20.19
N ALA A 694 -31.02 12.80 -19.54
CA ALA A 694 -30.65 11.46 -20.00
C ALA A 694 -31.87 10.51 -20.02
N GLN A 695 -32.74 10.56 -19.00
CA GLN A 695 -33.97 9.79 -18.97
C GLN A 695 -34.91 10.14 -20.13
N ALA A 696 -35.12 11.43 -20.39
CA ALA A 696 -35.94 11.88 -21.51
C ALA A 696 -35.39 11.41 -22.87
N LEU A 697 -34.07 11.47 -23.07
CA LEU A 697 -33.40 10.97 -24.28
C LEU A 697 -33.58 9.45 -24.45
N ALA A 698 -33.43 8.67 -23.37
CA ALA A 698 -33.64 7.23 -23.41
C ALA A 698 -35.10 6.87 -23.73
N HIS A 699 -36.06 7.56 -23.09
CA HIS A 699 -37.49 7.36 -23.34
C HIS A 699 -37.89 7.71 -24.76
N ALA A 700 -37.34 8.80 -25.32
CA ALA A 700 -37.54 9.19 -26.72
C ALA A 700 -37.02 8.13 -27.71
N ASN A 701 -35.99 7.36 -27.32
CA ASN A 701 -35.46 6.24 -28.07
C ASN A 701 -36.07 4.88 -27.68
N GLY A 702 -37.21 4.88 -26.98
CA GLY A 702 -37.99 3.66 -26.70
C GLY A 702 -37.38 2.71 -25.67
N ALA A 703 -36.46 3.18 -24.81
CA ALA A 703 -35.84 2.35 -23.79
C ALA A 703 -36.06 2.88 -22.36
N PRO A 704 -36.30 1.99 -21.38
CA PRO A 704 -36.31 2.36 -19.98
C PRO A 704 -34.90 2.74 -19.51
N LEU A 705 -34.80 3.80 -18.70
CA LEU A 705 -33.58 4.19 -18.02
C LEU A 705 -33.75 4.01 -16.51
N PHE A 706 -32.83 3.30 -15.89
CA PHE A 706 -32.78 3.09 -14.44
C PHE A 706 -31.65 3.93 -13.87
N ARG A 707 -32.00 4.87 -12.99
CA ARG A 707 -31.04 5.73 -12.29
C ARG A 707 -30.90 5.25 -10.86
N LEU A 708 -29.72 4.71 -10.52
CA LEU A 708 -29.43 4.13 -9.21
C LEU A 708 -28.40 5.01 -8.49
N THR A 709 -28.85 5.82 -7.53
CA THR A 709 -27.96 6.66 -6.73
C THR A 709 -28.35 6.64 -5.25
N PRO A 710 -27.52 6.06 -4.36
CA PRO A 710 -27.85 5.96 -2.95
C PRO A 710 -27.80 7.33 -2.28
N PRO A 711 -28.76 7.68 -1.41
CA PRO A 711 -28.64 8.85 -0.55
C PRO A 711 -27.56 8.59 0.51
N LEU A 712 -26.55 9.45 0.58
CA LEU A 712 -25.52 9.40 1.60
C LEU A 712 -26.01 10.12 2.86
N HIS A 713 -25.65 9.61 4.02
CA HIS A 713 -25.95 10.20 5.33
C HIS A 713 -25.08 11.43 5.65
N ARG A 714 -23.86 11.48 5.11
CA ARG A 714 -22.93 12.62 5.22
C ARG A 714 -22.21 12.86 3.90
N ASP A 715 -21.60 14.02 3.79
CA ASP A 715 -20.72 14.35 2.68
C ASP A 715 -19.37 13.63 2.88
N ILE A 716 -19.03 12.73 1.96
CA ILE A 716 -17.76 11.99 1.95
C ILE A 716 -16.88 12.59 0.85
N ASP A 717 -15.66 12.98 1.22
CA ASP A 717 -14.71 13.58 0.30
C ASP A 717 -14.28 12.59 -0.80
N LEU A 718 -13.88 13.14 -1.95
CA LEU A 718 -13.54 12.35 -3.14
C LEU A 718 -12.30 11.45 -2.96
N ASP A 719 -11.42 11.80 -2.01
CA ASP A 719 -10.18 11.08 -1.69
C ASP A 719 -10.16 10.56 -0.25
N ALA A 720 -11.33 10.37 0.37
CA ALA A 720 -11.41 9.76 1.69
C ALA A 720 -10.77 8.36 1.66
N ALA A 721 -9.58 8.24 2.25
CA ALA A 721 -8.79 7.00 2.22
C ALA A 721 -9.05 6.11 3.44
N ASP A 722 -9.85 6.55 4.40
CA ASP A 722 -10.12 5.81 5.63
C ASP A 722 -11.08 4.64 5.40
N ASP A 723 -10.84 3.56 6.13
CA ASP A 723 -11.64 2.33 6.00
C ASP A 723 -13.08 2.51 6.48
N THR A 724 -13.33 3.44 7.41
CA THR A 724 -14.68 3.73 7.90
C THR A 724 -15.57 4.27 6.78
N SER A 725 -15.08 5.24 6.01
CA SER A 725 -15.79 5.79 4.85
C SER A 725 -16.09 4.72 3.80
N VAL A 726 -15.18 3.76 3.57
CA VAL A 726 -15.41 2.65 2.62
C VAL A 726 -16.50 1.70 3.12
N ILE A 727 -16.43 1.28 4.38
CA ILE A 727 -17.44 0.39 4.99
C ILE A 727 -18.81 1.06 4.97
N GLU A 728 -18.84 2.35 5.27
CA GLU A 728 -20.04 3.17 5.28
C GLU A 728 -20.65 3.35 3.89
N LEU A 729 -19.84 3.53 2.84
CA LEU A 729 -20.30 3.57 1.45
C LEU A 729 -20.88 2.23 1.02
N LEU A 730 -20.20 1.11 1.33
CA LEU A 730 -20.70 -0.24 1.05
C LEU A 730 -22.03 -0.49 1.76
N TRP A 731 -22.12 -0.19 3.04
CA TRP A 731 -23.30 -0.41 3.85
C TRP A 731 -24.48 0.47 3.42
N THR A 732 -24.25 1.76 3.18
CA THR A 732 -25.27 2.70 2.71
C THR A 732 -25.84 2.28 1.36
N ALA A 733 -24.96 1.91 0.42
CA ALA A 733 -25.39 1.44 -0.89
C ALA A 733 -26.21 0.13 -0.79
N ARG A 734 -25.79 -0.82 0.06
CA ARG A 734 -26.53 -2.06 0.31
C ARG A 734 -27.91 -1.80 0.91
N CYS A 735 -28.01 -0.94 1.91
CA CYS A 735 -29.28 -0.53 2.51
C CYS A 735 -30.20 0.15 1.50
N TYR A 736 -29.66 1.01 0.62
CA TYR A 736 -30.42 1.63 -0.46
C TYR A 736 -30.97 0.59 -1.44
N VAL A 737 -30.15 -0.40 -1.82
CA VAL A 737 -30.59 -1.48 -2.70
C VAL A 737 -31.77 -2.23 -2.08
N GLU A 738 -31.64 -2.70 -0.85
CA GLU A 738 -32.68 -3.51 -0.20
C GLU A 738 -33.96 -2.71 0.10
N SER A 739 -33.85 -1.43 0.45
CA SER A 739 -35.00 -0.61 0.84
C SER A 739 -35.73 0.08 -0.32
N GLN A 740 -35.01 0.44 -1.40
CA GLN A 740 -35.54 1.33 -2.43
C GLN A 740 -35.32 0.85 -3.87
N ALA A 741 -34.20 0.19 -4.17
CA ALA A 741 -33.83 -0.12 -5.55
C ALA A 741 -34.03 -1.58 -5.98
N MET A 742 -34.39 -2.50 -5.07
CA MET A 742 -34.49 -3.93 -5.39
C MET A 742 -35.48 -4.22 -6.53
N ASN A 743 -36.63 -3.54 -6.55
CA ASN A 743 -37.59 -3.68 -7.65
C ASN A 743 -37.02 -3.22 -9.01
N ASP A 744 -36.20 -2.18 -9.01
CA ASP A 744 -35.52 -1.72 -10.22
C ASP A 744 -34.44 -2.73 -10.65
N ILE A 745 -33.66 -3.28 -9.71
CA ILE A 745 -32.69 -4.36 -9.98
C ILE A 745 -33.39 -5.59 -10.60
N GLU A 746 -34.49 -6.05 -10.02
CA GLU A 746 -35.28 -7.17 -10.55
C GLU A 746 -35.79 -6.90 -11.98
N ASN A 747 -36.25 -5.67 -12.24
CA ASN A 747 -36.66 -5.26 -13.58
C ASN A 747 -35.48 -5.21 -14.56
N ILE A 748 -34.33 -4.68 -14.15
CA ILE A 748 -33.11 -4.67 -14.96
C ILE A 748 -32.71 -6.12 -15.30
N VAL A 749 -32.61 -7.00 -14.30
CA VAL A 749 -32.23 -8.41 -14.47
C VAL A 749 -33.14 -9.12 -15.47
N ALA A 750 -34.45 -8.93 -15.36
CA ALA A 750 -35.41 -9.50 -16.31
C ALA A 750 -35.17 -9.04 -17.76
N LEU A 751 -34.70 -7.81 -17.96
CA LEU A 751 -34.37 -7.27 -19.29
C LEU A 751 -32.98 -7.72 -19.79
N LEU A 752 -32.07 -8.08 -18.89
CA LEU A 752 -30.70 -8.51 -19.21
C LEU A 752 -30.59 -10.01 -19.54
N ILE A 753 -31.41 -10.87 -18.93
CA ILE A 753 -31.35 -12.34 -19.11
C ILE A 753 -31.37 -12.79 -20.58
N PRO A 754 -32.22 -12.26 -21.47
CA PRO A 754 -32.23 -12.68 -22.87
C PRO A 754 -30.87 -12.48 -23.55
N ARG A 755 -30.15 -11.40 -23.21
CA ARG A 755 -28.82 -11.11 -23.76
C ARG A 755 -27.78 -12.12 -23.26
N VAL A 756 -27.82 -12.46 -21.98
CA VAL A 756 -26.93 -13.48 -21.38
C VAL A 756 -27.10 -14.82 -22.09
N LYS A 757 -28.35 -15.26 -22.30
CA LYS A 757 -28.65 -16.50 -23.04
C LYS A 757 -28.08 -16.49 -24.45
N GLN A 758 -28.21 -15.35 -25.16
CA GLN A 758 -27.67 -15.20 -26.51
C GLN A 758 -26.14 -15.29 -26.54
N VAL A 759 -25.47 -14.66 -25.57
CA VAL A 759 -24.01 -14.69 -25.47
C VAL A 759 -23.52 -16.12 -25.16
N GLU A 760 -24.17 -16.85 -24.24
CA GLU A 760 -23.83 -18.26 -23.95
C GLU A 760 -24.06 -19.15 -25.19
N ALA A 761 -25.17 -18.98 -25.89
CA ALA A 761 -25.47 -19.73 -27.13
C ALA A 761 -24.45 -19.47 -28.26
N SER A 762 -23.73 -18.34 -28.24
CA SER A 762 -22.67 -18.04 -29.22
C SER A 762 -21.29 -18.57 -28.84
N LYS A 763 -21.11 -19.05 -27.60
CA LYS A 763 -19.87 -19.66 -27.10
C LYS A 763 -19.86 -21.18 -27.28
N ASN A 764 -21.03 -21.80 -27.31
CA ASN A 764 -21.25 -23.22 -27.65
C ASN A 764 -21.39 -23.39 -29.17
#